data_AF-A0A0G0SH78-F1
#
_entry.id   AF-A0A0G0SH78-F1
#
_cell.length_a   1.000
_cell.length_b   1.000
_cell.length_c   1.000
_cell.angle_alpha   90.00
_cell.angle_beta   90.00
_cell.angle_gamma   90.00
#
_symmetry.space_group_name_H-M   'P 1'
#
loop_
_entity.id
_entity.type
_entity.pdbx_description
1 polymer ?
#
loop_
_entity_poly.entity_id
_entity_poly.type
_entity_poly.pdbx_seq_one_letter_code
_entity_poly.pdbx_strand_id
1 'polypeptide(L)'
;MPGYLYFLWGLGKINLLGLIPEVLLYKLPAILSDVLTGYLIYKVLEKHKSEKWGLIGAIIYIFNPAILANSTLWGQVDSLTALASVASIYFLGRNYLLSAAVLSAGTLIKPQAAFILPIILFLMVMNKWNFAKIIKYNLAGLSIFILGFIPFSQGNLIQFILNRLNFSANQYPYTSINAFNFWGLFGFWRPDNIFYQFGGYVLVFAAAVFLCFKSAKNKLSPYYLFSFVFAASFMFFTRMHERHLLPLFAPLAIVAIDNPVFLLPYIGFSVVYVLNLVYSYQWITNDFIQILPDFLIKFLIIFGIGFLLFIFYSIVKNKRISWKKVVLSMKQLVYSNGVKNKKATLVKMPEIKLSKEKSKYILYAILAFAFIARVFNLGSPSTMYFDEVYHAFTAKVMMGEDAAKAWEWWNTPPEGFAYEWTHPPLSKLGMVLGMTIFGQNSFGWRIPGALLGVGAVFLVYLLAKEIFKDEAVGLISAATFSLDGLPLVLGRMGMNDIYVLFFTLLSIYFFLKQKDFLSAASYGLALSSKWSALWVAPIIFILWLKRESKFKLSILWFGILPFAIYLLSYLPMFTTGHTLSIWWGMQKQMWWYHTGLRATHPYSSPWWSWPFLIRPIYLYTSNEVAGMVSRIYAMGNPFVFWFGIASVAVCAVYAYLEKNKKLGLVVFSYLVFFVPWAASPRIMFLYHYLPSIPFLAIATGYVLRRNPKLIFTYFLIVLLMFFYFYPHWTGLKIPLWLDRSYYWIASWR
;
A
#
# COMPACT_ATOMS: atom_id res chain seq x y z
N MET A 1 29.28 11.00 11.77
CA MET A 1 30.40 10.06 11.59
C MET A 1 30.77 10.00 10.10
N PRO A 2 32.03 9.69 9.72
CA PRO A 2 32.49 9.82 8.34
C PRO A 2 32.02 8.70 7.39
N GLY A 3 31.57 7.56 7.91
CA GLY A 3 31.27 6.36 7.11
C GLY A 3 30.27 6.62 5.97
N TYR A 4 29.23 7.40 6.22
CA TYR A 4 28.24 7.71 5.17
C TYR A 4 28.75 8.73 4.14
N LEU A 5 29.75 9.54 4.48
CA LEU A 5 30.34 10.50 3.54
C LEU A 5 31.03 9.79 2.37
N TYR A 6 31.60 8.60 2.59
CA TYR A 6 32.15 7.78 1.51
C TYR A 6 31.08 7.33 0.50
N PHE A 7 29.89 6.96 0.98
CA PHE A 7 28.76 6.63 0.11
C PHE A 7 28.31 7.86 -0.68
N LEU A 8 28.12 8.99 -0.02
CA LEU A 8 27.71 10.24 -0.67
C LEU A 8 28.74 10.72 -1.70
N TRP A 9 30.04 10.59 -1.40
CA TRP A 9 31.10 10.92 -2.35
C TRP A 9 31.04 10.07 -3.62
N GLY A 10 30.86 8.74 -3.48
CA GLY A 10 30.70 7.83 -4.61
C GLY A 10 29.42 8.13 -5.42
N LEU A 11 28.29 8.36 -4.74
CA LEU A 11 27.04 8.74 -5.39
C LEU A 11 27.17 10.08 -6.15
N GLY A 12 27.88 11.05 -5.60
CA GLY A 12 28.16 12.32 -6.27
C GLY A 12 28.87 12.13 -7.60
N LYS A 13 29.82 11.17 -7.68
CA LYS A 13 30.48 10.82 -8.95
C LYS A 13 29.54 10.14 -9.95
N ILE A 14 28.63 9.28 -9.48
CA ILE A 14 27.63 8.62 -10.33
C ILE A 14 26.60 9.63 -10.85
N ASN A 15 26.20 10.61 -10.03
CA ASN A 15 25.23 11.64 -10.41
C ASN A 15 25.68 12.44 -11.63
N LEU A 16 26.99 12.68 -11.75
CA LEU A 16 27.59 13.39 -12.91
C LEU A 16 27.34 12.69 -14.24
N LEU A 17 27.01 11.40 -14.24
CA LEU A 17 26.68 10.64 -15.46
C LEU A 17 25.25 10.90 -15.96
N GLY A 18 24.36 11.49 -15.14
CA GLY A 18 22.98 11.80 -15.53
C GLY A 18 22.07 10.60 -15.83
N LEU A 19 22.49 9.38 -15.49
CA LEU A 19 21.78 8.14 -15.86
C LEU A 19 20.60 7.81 -14.93
N ILE A 20 20.64 8.26 -13.67
CA ILE A 20 19.65 7.93 -12.64
C ILE A 20 19.11 9.23 -12.05
N PRO A 21 17.78 9.39 -11.91
CA PRO A 21 17.22 10.55 -11.23
C PRO A 21 17.82 10.76 -9.83
N GLU A 22 18.24 11.97 -9.53
CA GLU A 22 18.96 12.33 -8.30
C GLU A 22 18.24 11.85 -7.02
N VAL A 23 16.92 12.04 -6.95
CA VAL A 23 16.09 11.60 -5.83
C VAL A 23 16.16 10.09 -5.61
N LEU A 24 16.18 9.31 -6.69
CA LEU A 24 16.32 7.86 -6.59
C LEU A 24 17.74 7.48 -6.18
N LEU A 25 18.74 8.13 -6.78
CA LEU A 25 20.16 7.87 -6.55
C LEU A 25 20.53 7.96 -5.06
N TYR A 26 20.08 8.99 -4.36
CA TYR A 26 20.38 9.14 -2.92
C TYR A 26 19.59 8.19 -2.02
N LYS A 27 18.48 7.63 -2.49
CA LYS A 27 17.71 6.60 -1.76
C LYS A 27 18.26 5.19 -1.96
N LEU A 28 19.03 4.95 -3.03
CA LEU A 28 19.55 3.63 -3.37
C LEU A 28 20.34 2.94 -2.24
N PRO A 29 21.25 3.60 -1.49
CA PRO A 29 21.97 2.92 -0.41
C PRO A 29 21.05 2.32 0.64
N ALA A 30 19.99 3.04 1.01
CA ALA A 30 19.02 2.57 2.00
C ALA A 30 18.20 1.39 1.45
N ILE A 31 17.72 1.49 0.20
CA ILE A 31 16.92 0.45 -0.47
C ILE A 31 17.75 -0.82 -0.68
N LEU A 32 18.98 -0.69 -1.18
CA LEU A 32 19.90 -1.81 -1.37
C LEU A 32 20.24 -2.47 -0.04
N SER A 33 20.42 -1.68 1.02
CA SER A 33 20.66 -2.20 2.36
C SER A 33 19.51 -3.08 2.85
N ASP A 34 18.26 -2.71 2.57
CA ASP A 34 17.09 -3.52 2.94
C ASP A 34 17.00 -4.82 2.15
N VAL A 35 17.29 -4.77 0.84
CA VAL A 35 17.34 -5.98 0.00
C VAL A 35 18.43 -6.94 0.51
N LEU A 36 19.63 -6.43 0.80
CA LEU A 36 20.73 -7.22 1.34
C LEU A 36 20.42 -7.77 2.73
N THR A 37 19.75 -6.99 3.58
CA THR A 37 19.29 -7.45 4.90
C THR A 37 18.27 -8.57 4.76
N GLY A 38 17.31 -8.44 3.85
CA GLY A 38 16.35 -9.50 3.52
C GLY A 38 17.03 -10.77 3.03
N TYR A 39 18.07 -10.65 2.18
CA TYR A 39 18.88 -11.80 1.74
C TYR A 39 19.62 -12.48 2.90
N LEU A 40 20.18 -11.71 3.83
CA LEU A 40 20.82 -12.27 5.02
C LEU A 40 19.81 -12.98 5.93
N ILE A 41 18.62 -12.40 6.13
CA ILE A 41 17.52 -13.04 6.86
C ILE A 41 17.15 -14.37 6.20
N TYR A 42 17.02 -14.40 4.86
CA TYR A 42 16.82 -15.63 4.09
C TYR A 42 17.92 -16.65 4.42
N LYS A 43 19.20 -16.27 4.31
CA LYS A 43 20.32 -17.19 4.56
C LYS A 43 20.42 -17.69 5.99
N VAL A 44 20.04 -16.89 6.97
CA VAL A 44 19.98 -17.30 8.38
C VAL A 44 18.89 -18.34 8.58
N LEU A 45 17.69 -18.09 8.06
CA LEU A 45 16.51 -18.94 8.27
C LEU A 45 16.50 -20.18 7.37
N GLU A 46 17.10 -20.13 6.19
CA GLU A 46 17.33 -21.28 5.31
C GLU A 46 18.10 -22.37 6.06
N LYS A 47 19.20 -21.99 6.72
CA LYS A 47 20.03 -22.91 7.50
C LYS A 47 19.35 -23.42 8.77
N HIS A 48 18.55 -22.58 9.45
CA HIS A 48 17.93 -22.94 10.72
C HIS A 48 16.55 -23.62 10.61
N LYS A 49 15.82 -23.43 9.50
CA LYS A 49 14.48 -23.98 9.28
C LYS A 49 14.30 -24.61 7.90
N SER A 50 14.18 -23.79 6.86
CA SER A 50 14.07 -24.22 5.46
C SER A 50 14.08 -23.02 4.53
N GLU A 51 14.37 -23.26 3.25
CA GLU A 51 14.29 -22.27 2.17
C GLU A 51 12.96 -21.49 2.19
N LYS A 52 11.83 -22.19 2.30
CA LYS A 52 10.50 -21.58 2.38
C LYS A 52 10.39 -20.57 3.52
N TRP A 53 10.88 -20.90 4.72
CA TRP A 53 10.84 -19.99 5.86
C TRP A 53 11.85 -18.85 5.73
N GLY A 54 12.97 -19.09 5.04
CA GLY A 54 13.89 -18.03 4.62
C GLY A 54 13.21 -17.00 3.73
N LEU A 55 12.49 -17.44 2.70
CA LEU A 55 11.75 -16.55 1.80
C LEU A 55 10.67 -15.76 2.57
N ILE A 56 9.91 -16.42 3.44
CA ILE A 56 8.91 -15.73 4.28
C ILE A 56 9.58 -14.68 5.16
N GLY A 57 10.72 -15.00 5.79
CA GLY A 57 11.49 -14.05 6.61
C GLY A 57 11.95 -12.82 5.84
N ALA A 58 12.49 -13.01 4.63
CA ALA A 58 12.90 -11.92 3.76
C ALA A 58 11.69 -11.05 3.35
N ILE A 59 10.58 -11.68 2.97
CA ILE A 59 9.34 -10.99 2.56
C ILE A 59 8.79 -10.15 3.71
N ILE A 60 8.66 -10.71 4.92
CA ILE A 60 8.08 -9.93 6.03
C ILE A 60 8.93 -8.72 6.39
N TYR A 61 10.26 -8.80 6.21
CA TYR A 61 11.18 -7.68 6.45
C TYR A 61 11.10 -6.63 5.34
N ILE A 62 11.32 -7.02 4.08
CA ILE A 62 11.38 -6.09 2.94
C ILE A 62 10.05 -5.34 2.76
N PHE A 63 8.93 -6.04 2.94
CA PHE A 63 7.59 -5.47 2.80
C PHE A 63 6.99 -4.97 4.12
N ASN A 64 7.80 -4.87 5.19
CA ASN A 64 7.34 -4.24 6.42
C ASN A 64 7.09 -2.74 6.16
N PRO A 65 5.91 -2.19 6.52
CA PRO A 65 5.62 -0.78 6.36
C PRO A 65 6.66 0.16 6.99
N ALA A 66 7.27 -0.22 8.12
CA ALA A 66 8.32 0.54 8.78
C ALA A 66 9.59 0.68 7.91
N ILE A 67 9.98 -0.41 7.24
CA ILE A 67 11.14 -0.44 6.35
C ILE A 67 10.88 0.42 5.11
N LEU A 68 9.72 0.24 4.48
CA LEU A 68 9.33 1.02 3.31
C LEU A 68 9.19 2.51 3.61
N ALA A 69 8.63 2.87 4.77
CA ALA A 69 8.46 4.26 5.18
C ALA A 69 9.81 4.98 5.39
N ASN A 70 10.78 4.30 6.01
CA ASN A 70 12.07 4.88 6.31
C ASN A 70 12.99 4.96 5.08
N SER A 71 13.15 3.85 4.37
CA SER A 71 14.16 3.75 3.31
C SER A 71 13.61 4.20 1.96
N THR A 72 12.49 3.64 1.50
CA THR A 72 11.94 3.93 0.16
C THR A 72 11.24 5.29 0.10
N LEU A 73 10.37 5.58 1.07
CA LEU A 73 9.61 6.83 1.10
C LEU A 73 10.48 7.99 1.59
N TRP A 74 11.16 7.86 2.73
CA TRP A 74 11.95 8.96 3.30
C TRP A 74 13.41 8.99 2.79
N GLY A 75 14.07 7.86 2.58
CA GLY A 75 15.49 7.83 2.17
C GLY A 75 16.48 7.88 3.34
N GLN A 76 16.04 7.53 4.56
CA GLN A 76 16.89 7.50 5.74
C GLN A 76 17.77 6.23 5.77
N VAL A 77 18.96 6.34 6.36
CA VAL A 77 20.04 5.35 6.26
C VAL A 77 20.10 4.35 7.43
N ASP A 78 19.10 4.36 8.30
CA ASP A 78 19.00 3.44 9.44
C ASP A 78 19.02 1.96 9.02
N SER A 79 18.62 1.64 7.78
CA SER A 79 18.71 0.30 7.22
C SER A 79 20.15 -0.21 7.09
N LEU A 80 21.15 0.67 6.95
CA LEU A 80 22.57 0.28 6.97
C LEU A 80 23.01 -0.21 8.36
N THR A 81 22.42 0.33 9.42
CA THR A 81 22.64 -0.15 10.78
C THR A 81 22.05 -1.55 10.95
N ALA A 82 20.85 -1.79 10.44
CA ALA A 82 20.21 -3.10 10.45
C ALA A 82 21.05 -4.15 9.70
N LEU A 83 21.51 -3.80 8.49
CA LEU A 83 22.38 -4.63 7.66
C LEU A 83 23.67 -5.00 8.38
N ALA A 84 24.43 -4.00 8.85
CA ALA A 84 25.70 -4.24 9.53
C ALA A 84 25.52 -5.11 10.78
N SER A 85 24.44 -4.89 11.53
CA SER A 85 24.15 -5.63 12.75
C SER A 85 23.87 -7.10 12.48
N VAL A 86 23.01 -7.43 11.51
CA VAL A 86 22.72 -8.83 11.16
C VAL A 86 23.92 -9.49 10.47
N ALA A 87 24.60 -8.78 9.57
CA ALA A 87 25.77 -9.27 8.85
C ALA A 87 26.94 -9.61 9.78
N SER A 88 27.22 -8.78 10.78
CA SER A 88 28.29 -9.04 11.74
C SER A 88 28.11 -10.37 12.49
N ILE A 89 26.89 -10.73 12.90
CA ILE A 89 26.60 -12.03 13.50
C ILE A 89 26.65 -13.17 12.49
N TYR A 90 26.09 -12.95 11.30
CA TYR A 90 26.12 -13.95 10.24
C TYR A 90 27.56 -14.39 9.91
N PHE A 91 28.49 -13.44 9.88
CA PHE A 91 29.91 -13.69 9.64
C PHE A 91 30.70 -14.13 10.88
N LEU A 92 30.22 -13.90 12.10
CA LEU A 92 30.98 -14.19 13.33
C LEU A 92 31.51 -15.63 13.38
N GLY A 93 30.69 -16.60 12.99
CA GLY A 93 31.04 -18.03 12.94
C GLY A 93 31.71 -18.48 11.65
N ARG A 94 31.87 -17.60 10.65
CA ARG A 94 32.41 -17.93 9.31
C ARG A 94 33.76 -17.26 9.05
N ASN A 95 33.80 -15.96 9.26
CA ASN A 95 34.98 -15.12 9.19
C ASN A 95 34.83 -14.00 10.22
N TYR A 96 35.47 -14.18 11.38
CA TYR A 96 35.36 -13.25 12.50
C TYR A 96 36.01 -11.90 12.21
N LEU A 97 37.02 -11.82 11.33
CA LEU A 97 37.61 -10.55 10.92
C LEU A 97 36.66 -9.76 10.01
N LEU A 98 35.96 -10.44 9.11
CA LEU A 98 34.90 -9.82 8.31
C LEU A 98 33.74 -9.36 9.19
N SER A 99 33.39 -10.12 10.23
CA SER A 99 32.42 -9.70 11.24
C SER A 99 32.83 -8.40 11.94
N ALA A 100 34.09 -8.29 12.37
CA ALA A 100 34.63 -7.07 12.98
C ALA A 100 34.62 -5.88 11.99
N ALA A 101 35.01 -6.12 10.74
CA ALA A 101 35.03 -5.12 9.69
C ALA A 101 33.63 -4.55 9.40
N VAL A 102 32.63 -5.43 9.26
CA VAL A 102 31.25 -5.01 8.98
C VAL A 102 30.64 -4.25 10.15
N LEU A 103 30.88 -4.70 11.39
CA LEU A 103 30.42 -3.97 12.59
C LEU A 103 31.06 -2.58 12.70
N SER A 104 32.37 -2.49 12.44
CA SER A 104 33.11 -1.24 12.45
C SER A 104 32.64 -0.27 11.36
N ALA A 105 32.46 -0.75 10.12
CA ALA A 105 31.90 0.04 9.03
C ALA A 105 30.47 0.53 9.34
N GLY A 106 29.62 -0.32 9.92
CA GLY A 106 28.31 0.09 10.41
C GLY A 106 28.37 1.18 11.47
N THR A 107 29.32 1.08 12.42
CA THR A 107 29.54 2.07 13.48
C THR A 107 30.02 3.41 12.94
N LEU A 108 30.86 3.39 11.90
CA LEU A 108 31.31 4.58 11.16
C LEU A 108 30.16 5.27 10.42
N ILE A 109 29.12 4.56 10.02
CA ILE A 109 27.92 5.14 9.42
C ILE A 109 27.02 5.69 10.52
N LYS A 110 26.69 4.85 11.50
CA LYS A 110 25.83 5.16 12.63
C LYS A 110 26.32 4.46 13.91
N PRO A 111 26.63 5.20 14.99
CA PRO A 111 27.11 4.62 16.25
C PRO A 111 26.20 3.55 16.86
N GLN A 112 24.90 3.57 16.54
CA GLN A 112 23.92 2.57 16.99
C GLN A 112 24.30 1.14 16.61
N ALA A 113 25.07 0.94 15.52
CA ALA A 113 25.55 -0.39 15.16
C ALA A 113 26.44 -1.00 16.25
N ALA A 114 27.15 -0.21 17.06
CA ALA A 114 27.98 -0.70 18.15
C ALA A 114 27.19 -1.31 19.31
N PHE A 115 25.87 -1.09 19.41
CA PHE A 115 25.05 -1.59 20.52
C PHE A 115 25.06 -3.12 20.64
N ILE A 116 25.40 -3.85 19.56
CA ILE A 116 25.48 -5.30 19.57
C ILE A 116 26.84 -5.86 20.00
N LEU A 117 27.88 -5.02 20.10
CA LEU A 117 29.23 -5.46 20.48
C LEU A 117 29.27 -6.21 21.82
N PRO A 118 28.58 -5.77 22.89
CA PRO A 118 28.57 -6.53 24.16
C PRO A 118 28.04 -7.95 24.01
N ILE A 119 27.04 -8.16 23.14
CA ILE A 119 26.48 -9.49 22.88
C ILE A 119 27.48 -10.33 22.07
N ILE A 120 28.18 -9.73 21.09
CA ILE A 120 29.24 -10.42 20.34
C ILE A 120 30.36 -10.88 21.29
N LEU A 121 30.83 -10.01 22.18
CA LEU A 121 31.85 -10.36 23.18
C LEU A 121 31.36 -11.50 24.08
N PHE A 122 30.11 -11.43 24.55
CA PHE A 122 29.49 -12.53 25.30
C PHE A 122 29.49 -13.85 24.50
N LEU A 123 29.14 -13.81 23.21
CA LEU A 123 29.17 -15.00 22.34
C LEU A 123 30.58 -15.56 22.17
N MET A 124 31.62 -14.72 22.13
CA MET A 124 33.01 -15.19 22.08
C MET A 124 33.38 -15.98 23.34
N VAL A 125 32.98 -15.49 24.51
CA VAL A 125 33.19 -16.17 25.80
C VAL A 125 32.41 -17.49 25.83
N MET A 126 31.14 -17.48 25.46
CA MET A 126 30.29 -18.68 25.44
C MET A 126 30.79 -19.75 24.46
N ASN A 127 31.38 -19.33 23.35
CA ASN A 127 31.99 -20.22 22.36
C ASN A 127 33.46 -20.56 22.70
N LYS A 128 33.92 -20.23 23.92
CA LYS A 128 35.27 -20.54 24.43
C LYS A 128 36.39 -20.07 23.50
N TRP A 129 36.26 -18.88 22.93
CA TRP A 129 37.33 -18.30 22.12
C TRP A 129 38.57 -18.02 22.98
N ASN A 130 39.75 -18.28 22.43
CA ASN A 130 41.00 -17.93 23.11
C ASN A 130 41.21 -16.40 23.12
N PHE A 131 42.00 -15.95 24.09
CA PHE A 131 42.24 -14.52 24.32
C PHE A 131 42.85 -13.80 23.11
N ALA A 132 43.80 -14.45 22.42
CA ALA A 132 44.43 -13.91 21.22
C ALA A 132 43.42 -13.65 20.08
N LYS A 133 42.45 -14.54 19.88
CA LYS A 133 41.40 -14.38 18.87
C LYS A 133 40.45 -13.23 19.20
N ILE A 134 40.11 -13.06 20.49
CA ILE A 134 39.30 -11.93 20.97
C ILE A 134 40.05 -10.60 20.72
N ILE A 135 41.34 -10.55 21.05
CA ILE A 135 42.19 -9.38 20.78
C ILE A 135 42.21 -9.07 19.28
N LYS A 136 42.49 -10.06 18.42
CA LYS A 136 42.52 -9.88 16.96
C LYS A 136 41.21 -9.31 16.42
N TYR A 137 40.06 -9.78 16.91
CA TYR A 137 38.76 -9.24 16.51
C TYR A 137 38.63 -7.75 16.86
N ASN A 138 38.92 -7.38 18.11
CA ASN A 138 38.77 -6.01 18.59
C ASN A 138 39.78 -5.07 17.93
N LEU A 139 41.03 -5.49 17.75
CA LEU A 139 42.05 -4.72 17.04
C LEU A 139 41.66 -4.51 15.58
N ALA A 140 41.19 -5.55 14.88
CA ALA A 140 40.74 -5.40 13.49
C ALA A 140 39.59 -4.39 13.37
N GLY A 141 38.59 -4.49 14.25
CA GLY A 141 37.46 -3.56 14.29
C GLY A 141 37.89 -2.12 14.59
N LEU A 142 38.74 -1.93 15.60
CA LEU A 142 39.26 -0.63 16.02
C LEU A 142 40.13 0.01 14.93
N SER A 143 41.02 -0.77 14.30
CA SER A 143 41.83 -0.30 13.19
C SER A 143 40.96 0.20 12.04
N ILE A 144 39.95 -0.56 11.62
CA ILE A 144 39.03 -0.14 10.55
C ILE A 144 38.27 1.13 10.95
N PHE A 145 37.87 1.24 12.22
CA PHE A 145 37.18 2.41 12.73
C PHE A 145 38.08 3.65 12.62
N ILE A 146 39.31 3.57 13.13
CA ILE A 146 40.28 4.68 13.09
C ILE A 146 40.65 5.04 11.64
N LEU A 147 40.92 4.06 10.79
CA LEU A 147 41.25 4.26 9.38
C LEU A 147 40.15 5.06 8.65
N GLY A 148 38.88 4.86 9.01
CA GLY A 148 37.75 5.59 8.44
C GLY A 148 37.72 7.10 8.75
N PHE A 149 38.54 7.60 9.68
CA PHE A 149 38.67 9.02 9.97
C PHE A 149 39.89 9.67 9.34
N ILE A 150 40.89 8.88 8.90
CA ILE A 150 42.18 9.40 8.41
C ILE A 150 42.02 10.46 7.32
N PRO A 151 41.19 10.26 6.26
CA PRO A 151 41.07 11.24 5.19
C PRO A 151 40.46 12.59 5.61
N PHE A 152 39.83 12.65 6.78
CA PHE A 152 39.13 13.85 7.28
C PHE A 152 39.90 14.57 8.39
N SER A 153 40.97 13.94 8.89
CA SER A 153 41.77 14.46 10.00
C SER A 153 42.86 15.39 9.48
N GLN A 154 42.96 16.58 10.08
CA GLN A 154 44.13 17.45 9.98
C GLN A 154 44.73 17.59 11.38
N GLY A 155 46.01 17.24 11.55
CA GLY A 155 46.69 17.24 12.86
C GLY A 155 46.53 15.94 13.65
N ASN A 156 46.32 16.04 14.97
CA ASN A 156 46.27 14.87 15.86
C ASN A 156 44.98 14.05 15.63
N LEU A 157 45.13 12.86 15.03
CA LEU A 157 44.04 11.97 14.66
C LEU A 157 43.17 11.54 15.86
N ILE A 158 43.77 11.24 17.01
CA ILE A 158 43.04 10.78 18.20
C ILE A 158 42.15 11.91 18.72
N GLN A 159 42.71 13.11 18.87
CA GLN A 159 41.95 14.28 19.32
C GLN A 159 40.82 14.61 18.34
N PHE A 160 41.08 14.52 17.03
CA PHE A 160 40.06 14.72 16.00
C PHE A 160 38.89 13.73 16.16
N ILE A 161 39.19 12.43 16.31
CA ILE A 161 38.17 11.40 16.51
C ILE A 161 37.36 11.68 17.78
N LEU A 162 38.02 11.94 18.92
CA LEU A 162 37.36 12.22 20.19
C LEU A 162 36.45 13.45 20.09
N ASN A 163 36.91 14.53 19.46
CA ASN A 163 36.11 15.74 19.24
C ASN A 163 34.87 15.44 18.38
N ARG A 164 35.01 14.63 17.32
CA ARG A 164 33.88 14.27 16.44
C ARG A 164 32.87 13.35 17.13
N LEU A 165 33.34 12.41 17.95
CA LEU A 165 32.48 11.59 18.80
C LEU A 165 31.70 12.46 19.79
N ASN A 166 32.39 13.38 20.48
CA ASN A 166 31.77 14.29 21.44
C ASN A 166 30.73 15.22 20.78
N PHE A 167 31.05 15.80 19.63
CA PHE A 167 30.10 16.63 18.87
C PHE A 167 28.87 15.83 18.45
N SER A 168 29.07 14.62 17.91
CA SER A 168 27.96 13.76 17.49
C SER A 168 27.08 13.30 18.64
N ALA A 169 27.67 13.06 19.83
CA ALA A 169 26.92 12.68 21.01
C ALA A 169 26.06 13.84 21.53
N ASN A 170 26.55 15.09 21.43
CA ASN A 170 25.93 16.29 22.00
C ASN A 170 25.09 17.12 21.03
N GLN A 171 24.91 16.67 19.78
CA GLN A 171 24.15 17.42 18.78
C GLN A 171 22.70 17.69 19.19
N TYR A 172 22.06 16.75 19.89
CA TYR A 172 20.69 16.88 20.37
C TYR A 172 20.60 16.48 21.85
N PRO A 173 20.85 17.40 22.79
CA PRO A 173 20.89 17.11 24.22
C PRO A 173 19.48 17.05 24.83
N TYR A 174 18.59 16.26 24.24
CA TYR A 174 17.19 16.12 24.64
C TYR A 174 16.84 14.67 24.99
N THR A 175 15.93 14.47 25.94
CA THR A 175 15.54 13.13 26.41
C THR A 175 14.87 12.31 25.30
N SER A 176 13.99 12.94 24.52
CA SER A 176 13.35 12.34 23.34
C SER A 176 13.11 13.38 22.26
N ILE A 177 13.39 13.02 21.01
CA ILE A 177 13.29 13.91 19.85
C ILE A 177 12.21 13.35 18.94
N ASN A 178 10.95 13.72 19.24
CA ASN A 178 9.74 13.15 18.63
C ASN A 178 9.73 11.61 18.62
N ALA A 179 10.47 10.94 19.50
CA ALA A 179 10.52 9.49 19.53
C ALA A 179 9.46 8.96 20.51
N PHE A 180 8.60 8.05 20.05
CA PHE A 180 7.64 7.36 20.90
C PHE A 180 8.35 6.33 21.82
N ASN A 181 9.16 6.82 22.74
CA ASN A 181 9.93 6.08 23.73
C ASN A 181 9.55 6.51 25.16
N PHE A 182 10.11 5.86 26.19
CA PHE A 182 9.76 6.09 27.59
C PHE A 182 9.79 7.57 27.98
N TRP A 183 10.82 8.29 27.55
CA TRP A 183 11.02 9.70 27.85
C TRP A 183 9.93 10.60 27.24
N GLY A 184 9.36 10.20 26.09
CA GLY A 184 8.24 10.90 25.46
C GLY A 184 6.95 10.95 26.30
N LEU A 185 6.80 10.08 27.31
CA LEU A 185 5.66 10.15 28.26
C LEU A 185 5.63 11.46 29.03
N PHE A 186 6.80 12.07 29.23
CA PHE A 186 7.00 13.31 29.97
C PHE A 186 7.16 14.54 29.03
N GLY A 187 6.86 14.35 27.74
CA GLY A 187 6.98 15.34 26.69
C GLY A 187 8.26 15.19 25.86
N PHE A 188 8.20 15.65 24.60
CA PHE A 188 9.34 15.69 23.69
C PHE A 188 10.22 16.92 23.93
N TRP A 189 11.47 16.88 23.47
CA TRP A 189 12.43 17.99 23.50
C TRP A 189 12.75 18.53 24.91
N ARG A 190 12.59 17.71 25.95
CA ARG A 190 13.03 18.06 27.31
C ARG A 190 14.56 17.99 27.41
N PRO A 191 15.22 18.92 28.11
CA PRO A 191 16.67 18.87 28.32
C PRO A 191 17.10 17.54 28.96
N ASP A 192 18.14 16.95 28.40
CA ASP A 192 18.75 15.73 28.89
C ASP A 192 19.84 16.02 29.94
N ASN A 193 20.16 15.03 30.77
CA ASN A 193 21.26 15.11 31.71
C ASN A 193 21.97 13.75 31.88
N ILE A 194 23.11 13.76 32.57
CA ILE A 194 23.94 12.57 32.75
C ILE A 194 23.23 11.46 33.55
N PHE A 195 22.34 11.81 34.48
CA PHE A 195 21.60 10.84 35.29
C PHE A 195 20.60 10.05 34.43
N TYR A 196 19.87 10.71 33.52
CA TYR A 196 18.94 10.05 32.61
C TYR A 196 19.66 9.12 31.63
N GLN A 197 20.77 9.59 31.06
CA GLN A 197 21.64 8.79 30.19
C GLN A 197 22.14 7.54 30.91
N PHE A 198 22.78 7.73 32.06
CA PHE A 198 23.38 6.64 32.81
C PHE A 198 22.34 5.66 33.33
N GLY A 199 21.20 6.14 33.84
CA GLY A 199 20.08 5.30 34.26
C GLY A 199 19.56 4.41 33.13
N GLY A 200 19.37 4.98 31.93
CA GLY A 200 18.98 4.22 30.74
C GLY A 200 20.02 3.17 30.34
N TYR A 201 21.31 3.53 30.35
CA TYR A 201 22.41 2.62 29.99
C TYR A 201 22.52 1.46 30.97
N VAL A 202 22.50 1.73 32.28
CA VAL A 202 22.57 0.71 33.32
C VAL A 202 21.38 -0.25 33.24
N LEU A 203 20.16 0.27 33.07
CA LEU A 203 18.95 -0.54 32.97
C LEU A 203 19.03 -1.53 31.78
N VAL A 204 19.36 -1.01 30.59
CA VAL A 204 19.44 -1.84 29.38
C VAL A 204 20.60 -2.83 29.48
N PHE A 205 21.75 -2.40 29.99
CA PHE A 205 22.92 -3.27 30.15
C PHE A 205 22.66 -4.41 31.14
N ALA A 206 22.11 -4.10 32.33
CA ALA A 206 21.78 -5.12 33.33
C ALA A 206 20.75 -6.13 32.80
N ALA A 207 19.71 -5.66 32.11
CA ALA A 207 18.72 -6.53 31.48
C ALA A 207 19.33 -7.40 30.37
N ALA A 208 20.20 -6.83 29.53
CA ALA A 208 20.88 -7.55 28.46
C ALA A 208 21.81 -8.65 29.02
N VAL A 209 22.61 -8.33 30.05
CA VAL A 209 23.48 -9.31 30.73
C VAL A 209 22.66 -10.45 31.32
N PHE A 210 21.55 -10.13 32.02
CA PHE A 210 20.65 -11.16 32.55
C PHE A 210 20.07 -12.06 31.44
N LEU A 211 19.63 -11.47 30.32
CA LEU A 211 19.13 -12.24 29.19
C LEU A 211 20.21 -13.05 28.49
N CYS A 212 21.47 -12.59 28.46
CA CYS A 212 22.60 -13.36 27.94
C CYS A 212 22.73 -14.70 28.69
N PHE A 213 22.70 -14.69 30.03
CA PHE A 213 22.72 -15.91 30.84
C PHE A 213 21.50 -16.82 30.58
N LYS A 214 20.29 -16.24 30.51
CA LYS A 214 19.08 -17.02 30.19
C LYS A 214 19.12 -17.62 28.78
N SER A 215 19.61 -16.86 27.81
CA SER A 215 19.72 -17.30 26.41
C SER A 215 20.76 -18.39 26.25
N ALA A 216 21.89 -18.30 26.95
CA ALA A 216 22.90 -19.35 27.01
C ALA A 216 22.31 -20.64 27.61
N LYS A 217 21.64 -20.55 28.76
CA LYS A 217 20.99 -21.69 29.42
C LYS A 217 19.96 -22.38 28.50
N ASN A 218 19.17 -21.61 27.77
CA ASN A 218 18.11 -22.10 26.89
C ASN A 218 18.56 -22.35 25.43
N LYS A 219 19.85 -22.16 25.11
CA LYS A 219 20.43 -22.26 23.77
C LYS A 219 19.65 -21.47 22.71
N LEU A 220 19.25 -20.24 23.04
CA LEU A 220 18.52 -19.37 22.12
C LEU A 220 19.47 -18.76 21.08
N SER A 221 18.93 -18.48 19.90
CA SER A 221 19.67 -17.78 18.84
C SER A 221 20.06 -16.36 19.31
N PRO A 222 21.24 -15.84 18.95
CA PRO A 222 21.66 -14.48 19.35
C PRO A 222 20.71 -13.38 18.88
N TYR A 223 19.92 -13.61 17.82
CA TYR A 223 18.95 -12.62 17.31
C TYR A 223 17.86 -12.25 18.32
N TYR A 224 17.55 -13.12 19.30
CA TYR A 224 16.64 -12.79 20.41
C TYR A 224 17.19 -11.65 21.28
N LEU A 225 18.48 -11.73 21.62
CA LEU A 225 19.17 -10.70 22.41
C LEU A 225 19.29 -9.40 21.64
N PHE A 226 19.56 -9.49 20.34
CA PHE A 226 19.70 -8.32 19.47
C PHE A 226 18.39 -7.56 19.34
N SER A 227 17.29 -8.30 19.15
CA SER A 227 15.95 -7.72 19.12
C SER A 227 15.64 -7.00 20.44
N PHE A 228 15.97 -7.62 21.58
CA PHE A 228 15.78 -6.98 22.87
C PHE A 228 16.63 -5.71 23.00
N VAL A 229 17.93 -5.75 22.70
CA VAL A 229 18.83 -4.60 22.88
C VAL A 229 18.41 -3.43 22.00
N PHE A 230 18.09 -3.62 20.72
CA PHE A 230 17.61 -2.51 19.89
C PHE A 230 16.30 -1.91 20.40
N ALA A 231 15.34 -2.75 20.79
CA ALA A 231 14.08 -2.26 21.36
C ALA A 231 14.31 -1.52 22.69
N ALA A 232 15.11 -2.09 23.59
CA ALA A 232 15.39 -1.52 24.91
C ALA A 232 16.18 -0.21 24.81
N SER A 233 17.20 -0.15 23.95
CA SER A 233 17.96 1.08 23.67
C SER A 233 17.05 2.17 23.12
N PHE A 234 16.18 1.88 22.15
CA PHE A 234 15.23 2.89 21.66
C PHE A 234 14.29 3.37 22.76
N MET A 235 13.76 2.45 23.58
CA MET A 235 12.78 2.79 24.61
C MET A 235 13.38 3.58 25.77
N PHE A 236 14.60 3.28 26.20
CA PHE A 236 15.16 3.80 27.45
C PHE A 236 16.40 4.68 27.31
N PHE A 237 17.08 4.71 26.16
CA PHE A 237 18.15 5.70 25.97
C PHE A 237 17.55 7.07 25.66
N THR A 238 18.20 8.11 26.15
CA THR A 238 17.89 9.49 25.78
C THR A 238 18.48 9.82 24.41
N ARG A 239 18.16 11.01 23.86
CA ARG A 239 18.67 11.51 22.57
C ARG A 239 18.28 10.60 21.40
N MET A 240 17.15 9.92 21.52
CA MET A 240 16.60 9.06 20.47
C MET A 240 15.65 9.85 19.57
N HIS A 241 15.75 9.59 18.26
CA HIS A 241 14.83 10.03 17.22
C HIS A 241 13.87 8.91 16.85
N GLU A 242 12.73 9.27 16.27
CA GLU A 242 11.69 8.37 15.78
C GLU A 242 12.22 7.22 14.91
N ARG A 243 13.22 7.50 14.06
CA ARG A 243 13.82 6.53 13.13
C ARG A 243 14.77 5.52 13.78
N HIS A 244 15.24 5.78 15.00
CA HIS A 244 16.25 4.93 15.66
C HIS A 244 15.74 3.54 16.08
N LEU A 245 14.43 3.29 16.01
CA LEU A 245 13.85 1.97 16.25
C LEU A 245 14.06 0.99 15.07
N LEU A 246 14.32 1.48 13.85
CA LEU A 246 14.38 0.65 12.64
C LEU A 246 15.28 -0.61 12.75
N PRO A 247 16.50 -0.55 13.33
CA PRO A 247 17.39 -1.70 13.39
C PRO A 247 16.82 -2.91 14.13
N LEU A 248 15.78 -2.72 14.97
CA LEU A 248 15.03 -3.79 15.62
C LEU A 248 14.42 -4.79 14.62
N PHE A 249 13.89 -4.31 13.49
CA PHE A 249 13.04 -5.12 12.63
C PHE A 249 13.79 -6.29 11.98
N ALA A 250 15.08 -6.15 11.70
CA ALA A 250 15.87 -7.21 11.07
C ALA A 250 16.06 -8.44 11.98
N PRO A 251 16.63 -8.32 13.21
CA PRO A 251 16.71 -9.46 14.12
C PRO A 251 15.32 -9.93 14.59
N LEU A 252 14.35 -9.02 14.76
CA LEU A 252 13.02 -9.41 15.22
C LEU A 252 12.23 -10.18 14.15
N ALA A 253 12.45 -9.91 12.86
CA ALA A 253 11.89 -10.72 11.77
C ALA A 253 12.41 -12.16 11.83
N ILE A 254 13.73 -12.36 12.03
CA ILE A 254 14.32 -13.70 12.20
C ILE A 254 13.67 -14.41 13.38
N VAL A 255 13.57 -13.73 14.52
CA VAL A 255 12.99 -14.26 15.75
C VAL A 255 11.50 -14.59 15.59
N ALA A 256 10.72 -13.75 14.91
CA ALA A 256 9.30 -13.97 14.66
C ALA A 256 9.03 -15.17 13.75
N ILE A 257 9.91 -15.43 12.77
CA ILE A 257 9.84 -16.65 11.96
C ILE A 257 10.26 -17.88 12.76
N ASP A 258 11.29 -17.77 13.60
CA ASP A 258 11.72 -18.87 14.46
C ASP A 258 10.61 -19.25 15.45
N ASN A 259 10.04 -18.24 16.12
CA ASN A 259 9.00 -18.37 17.12
C ASN A 259 7.89 -17.32 16.90
N PRO A 260 6.70 -17.71 16.38
CA PRO A 260 5.64 -16.78 16.03
C PRO A 260 5.00 -16.05 17.21
N VAL A 261 5.35 -16.38 18.47
CA VAL A 261 5.03 -15.51 19.63
C VAL A 261 5.49 -14.07 19.37
N PHE A 262 6.63 -13.90 18.70
CA PHE A 262 7.24 -12.60 18.45
C PHE A 262 6.67 -11.86 17.23
N LEU A 263 5.71 -12.43 16.50
CA LEU A 263 4.95 -11.68 15.48
C LEU A 263 4.16 -10.53 16.09
N LEU A 264 3.65 -10.72 17.31
CA LEU A 264 2.88 -9.69 18.01
C LEU A 264 3.71 -8.42 18.23
N PRO A 265 4.88 -8.45 18.90
CA PRO A 265 5.73 -7.27 19.00
C PRO A 265 6.28 -6.80 17.65
N TYR A 266 6.52 -7.70 16.68
CA TYR A 266 7.00 -7.30 15.34
C TYR A 266 6.00 -6.41 14.60
N ILE A 267 4.73 -6.83 14.54
CA ILE A 267 3.65 -6.05 13.92
C ILE A 267 3.36 -4.80 14.75
N GLY A 268 3.34 -4.95 16.08
CA GLY A 268 3.10 -3.88 17.02
C GLY A 268 4.08 -2.71 16.89
N PHE A 269 5.38 -2.99 16.94
CA PHE A 269 6.41 -1.97 16.73
C PHE A 269 6.37 -1.40 15.32
N SER A 270 6.00 -2.18 14.29
CA SER A 270 5.84 -1.67 12.92
C SER A 270 4.76 -0.59 12.85
N VAL A 271 3.59 -0.83 13.44
CA VAL A 271 2.49 0.15 13.49
C VAL A 271 2.90 1.40 14.28
N VAL A 272 3.47 1.23 15.48
CA VAL A 272 3.94 2.35 16.31
C VAL A 272 4.99 3.17 15.56
N TYR A 273 5.94 2.52 14.89
CA TYR A 273 6.98 3.18 14.13
C TYR A 273 6.44 4.00 12.97
N VAL A 274 5.52 3.44 12.16
CA VAL A 274 4.92 4.17 11.04
C VAL A 274 4.14 5.39 11.54
N LEU A 275 3.34 5.25 12.60
CA LEU A 275 2.63 6.39 13.19
C LEU A 275 3.59 7.44 13.73
N ASN A 276 4.68 7.01 14.36
CA ASN A 276 5.71 7.90 14.89
C ASN A 276 6.44 8.68 13.78
N LEU A 277 6.79 8.01 12.67
CA LEU A 277 7.37 8.66 11.49
C LEU A 277 6.40 9.65 10.86
N VAL A 278 5.13 9.27 10.68
CA VAL A 278 4.11 10.16 10.06
C VAL A 278 3.86 11.38 10.95
N TYR A 279 3.76 11.19 12.26
CA TYR A 279 3.67 12.28 13.23
C TYR A 279 4.86 13.23 13.10
N SER A 280 6.09 12.69 13.16
CA SER A 280 7.31 13.49 13.10
C SER A 280 7.47 14.21 11.76
N TYR A 281 7.12 13.56 10.65
CA TYR A 281 7.14 14.15 9.32
C TYR A 281 6.17 15.34 9.23
N GLN A 282 4.90 15.13 9.59
CA GLN A 282 3.88 16.19 9.53
C GLN A 282 4.20 17.35 10.48
N TRP A 283 4.73 17.05 11.67
CA TRP A 283 5.19 18.04 12.64
C TRP A 283 6.33 18.90 12.07
N ILE A 284 7.27 18.31 11.33
CA ILE A 284 8.36 19.10 10.71
C ILE A 284 7.88 19.86 9.47
N THR A 285 7.08 19.24 8.61
CA THR A 285 6.76 19.81 7.28
C THR A 285 5.59 20.78 7.25
N ASN A 286 4.77 20.83 8.30
CA ASN A 286 3.61 21.70 8.37
C ASN A 286 3.63 22.47 9.70
N ASP A 287 4.67 23.25 9.94
CA ASP A 287 4.77 24.20 11.06
C ASP A 287 4.32 23.63 12.41
N PHE A 288 4.86 22.46 12.77
CA PHE A 288 4.65 21.83 14.08
C PHE A 288 3.20 21.39 14.37
N ILE A 289 2.39 21.15 13.31
CA ILE A 289 1.04 20.59 13.43
C ILE A 289 1.08 19.23 14.16
N GLN A 290 0.26 19.12 15.20
CA GLN A 290 0.02 17.87 15.91
C GLN A 290 -1.15 17.13 15.28
N ILE A 291 -0.85 16.09 14.51
CA ILE A 291 -1.86 15.25 13.84
C ILE A 291 -2.45 14.15 14.73
N LEU A 292 -1.84 13.88 15.90
CA LEU A 292 -2.29 12.88 16.87
C LEU A 292 -2.52 13.57 18.22
N PRO A 293 -3.61 13.24 18.94
CA PRO A 293 -3.82 13.75 20.29
C PRO A 293 -2.79 13.17 21.28
N ASP A 294 -2.40 13.96 22.28
CA ASP A 294 -1.39 13.60 23.29
C ASP A 294 -1.68 12.26 24.00
N PHE A 295 -2.96 12.00 24.32
CA PHE A 295 -3.38 10.71 24.90
C PHE A 295 -3.01 9.53 24.00
N LEU A 296 -3.21 9.65 22.68
CA LEU A 296 -2.89 8.58 21.74
C LEU A 296 -1.37 8.38 21.64
N ILE A 297 -0.57 9.44 21.67
CA ILE A 297 0.89 9.36 21.70
C ILE A 297 1.35 8.58 22.94
N LYS A 298 0.88 8.98 24.13
CA LYS A 298 1.19 8.29 25.40
C LYS A 298 0.75 6.83 25.38
N PHE A 299 -0.44 6.55 24.85
CA PHE A 299 -0.94 5.19 24.66
C PHE A 299 0.01 4.35 23.79
N LEU A 300 0.45 4.87 22.64
CA LEU A 300 1.38 4.19 21.74
C LEU A 300 2.75 3.93 22.40
N ILE A 301 3.25 4.87 23.21
CA ILE A 301 4.49 4.70 23.98
C ILE A 301 4.34 3.56 25.00
N ILE A 302 3.27 3.57 25.81
CA ILE A 302 2.98 2.52 26.79
C ILE A 302 2.86 1.16 26.09
N PHE A 303 2.23 1.14 24.92
CA PHE A 303 2.10 -0.06 24.09
C PHE A 303 3.48 -0.58 23.60
N GLY A 304 4.37 0.33 23.18
CA GLY A 304 5.77 0.01 22.86
C GLY A 304 6.54 -0.58 24.05
N ILE A 305 6.37 -0.02 25.25
CA ILE A 305 6.93 -0.58 26.50
C ILE A 305 6.37 -1.99 26.73
N GLY A 306 5.06 -2.17 26.56
CA GLY A 306 4.39 -3.46 26.69
C GLY A 306 4.98 -4.52 25.75
N PHE A 307 5.28 -4.18 24.50
CA PHE A 307 5.94 -5.10 23.57
C PHE A 307 7.37 -5.44 23.96
N LEU A 308 8.14 -4.46 24.46
CA LEU A 308 9.48 -4.72 24.97
C LEU A 308 9.45 -5.67 26.17
N LEU A 309 8.55 -5.44 27.13
CA LEU A 309 8.34 -6.32 28.28
C LEU A 309 7.89 -7.72 27.85
N PHE A 310 7.05 -7.82 26.82
CA PHE A 310 6.63 -9.08 26.24
C PHE A 310 7.79 -9.84 25.59
N ILE A 311 8.69 -9.15 24.87
CA ILE A 311 9.94 -9.74 24.34
C ILE A 311 10.78 -10.27 25.50
N PHE A 312 11.05 -9.44 26.51
CA PHE A 312 11.83 -9.82 27.69
C PHE A 312 11.23 -11.05 28.39
N TYR A 313 9.95 -11.02 28.72
CA TYR A 313 9.24 -12.11 29.38
C TYR A 313 9.28 -13.40 28.55
N SER A 314 9.06 -13.30 27.24
CA SER A 314 9.05 -14.46 26.34
C SER A 314 10.43 -15.12 26.23
N ILE A 315 11.51 -14.34 26.26
CA ILE A 315 12.89 -14.85 26.31
C ILE A 315 13.15 -15.53 27.66
N VAL A 316 12.83 -14.87 28.78
CA VAL A 316 13.08 -15.38 30.14
C VAL A 316 12.35 -16.69 30.40
N LYS A 317 11.07 -16.77 30.01
CA LYS A 317 10.24 -17.97 30.17
C LYS A 317 10.42 -18.98 29.04
N ASN A 318 11.25 -18.70 28.04
CA ASN A 318 11.42 -19.52 26.83
C ASN A 318 10.06 -19.93 26.23
N LYS A 319 9.13 -18.97 26.14
CA LYS A 319 7.77 -19.22 25.66
C LYS A 319 7.82 -19.58 24.18
N ARG A 320 7.46 -20.82 23.83
CA ARG A 320 7.46 -21.31 22.44
C ARG A 320 6.05 -21.61 21.96
N ILE A 321 5.72 -21.14 20.76
CA ILE A 321 4.52 -21.54 20.03
C ILE A 321 4.97 -22.07 18.67
N SER A 322 4.38 -23.17 18.20
CA SER A 322 4.63 -23.65 16.84
C SER A 322 3.75 -22.91 15.83
N TRP A 323 4.26 -22.70 14.62
CA TRP A 323 3.44 -22.23 13.49
C TRP A 323 2.20 -23.10 13.26
N LYS A 324 2.27 -24.40 13.57
CA LYS A 324 1.12 -25.30 13.54
C LYS A 324 0.02 -24.86 14.51
N LYS A 325 0.37 -24.44 15.74
CA LYS A 325 -0.57 -23.92 16.74
C LYS A 325 -1.14 -22.56 16.35
N VAL A 326 -0.34 -21.67 15.74
CA VAL A 326 -0.85 -20.39 15.20
C VAL A 326 -1.85 -20.64 14.08
N VAL A 327 -1.48 -21.47 13.11
CA VAL A 327 -2.39 -21.91 12.04
C VAL A 327 -3.64 -22.57 12.61
N LEU A 328 -3.51 -23.40 13.65
CA LEU A 328 -4.66 -24.01 14.32
C LEU A 328 -5.56 -22.96 15.00
N SER A 329 -4.99 -21.96 15.66
CA SER A 329 -5.73 -20.90 16.35
C SER A 329 -6.44 -19.99 15.33
N MET A 330 -5.76 -19.65 14.23
CA MET A 330 -6.39 -18.96 13.09
C MET A 330 -7.50 -19.80 12.49
N LYS A 331 -7.29 -21.12 12.32
CA LYS A 331 -8.33 -22.04 11.89
C LYS A 331 -9.50 -22.05 12.87
N GLN A 332 -9.28 -22.07 14.18
CA GLN A 332 -10.36 -22.03 15.17
C GLN A 332 -11.14 -20.71 15.15
N LEU A 333 -10.46 -19.57 14.99
CA LEU A 333 -11.09 -18.26 14.81
C LEU A 333 -11.92 -18.20 13.52
N VAL A 334 -11.41 -18.78 12.43
CA VAL A 334 -12.06 -18.82 11.12
C VAL A 334 -13.21 -19.83 11.07
N TYR A 335 -13.05 -20.96 11.75
CA TYR A 335 -13.99 -22.07 11.82
C TYR A 335 -14.63 -22.07 13.21
N SER A 336 -15.61 -21.20 13.43
CA SER A 336 -16.42 -21.27 14.65
C SER A 336 -17.02 -22.69 14.77
N ASN A 337 -16.69 -23.38 15.86
CA ASN A 337 -17.01 -24.76 16.22
C ASN A 337 -16.16 -25.88 15.57
N GLY A 338 -15.21 -26.39 16.37
CA GLY A 338 -15.04 -27.84 16.52
C GLY A 338 -14.41 -28.63 15.37
N VAL A 339 -13.86 -28.03 14.32
CA VAL A 339 -13.17 -28.80 13.26
C VAL A 339 -11.81 -29.29 13.75
N LYS A 340 -11.82 -30.38 14.53
CA LYS A 340 -10.65 -31.19 14.83
C LYS A 340 -10.08 -31.74 13.52
N ASN A 341 -8.93 -31.20 13.13
CA ASN A 341 -7.84 -31.94 12.49
C ASN A 341 -8.15 -32.78 11.24
N LYS A 342 -9.17 -32.45 10.42
CA LYS A 342 -9.29 -33.03 9.08
C LYS A 342 -8.45 -32.20 8.10
N LYS A 343 -7.74 -32.89 7.19
CA LYS A 343 -7.02 -32.31 6.03
C LYS A 343 -7.85 -31.14 5.50
N ALA A 344 -7.20 -30.02 5.17
CA ALA A 344 -7.85 -28.82 4.66
C ALA A 344 -8.60 -29.12 3.35
N THR A 345 -9.77 -29.72 3.47
CA THR A 345 -10.77 -29.81 2.42
C THR A 345 -11.40 -28.43 2.33
N LEU A 346 -11.60 -27.96 1.09
CA LEU A 346 -12.40 -26.78 0.81
C LEU A 346 -13.68 -26.85 1.64
N VAL A 347 -13.94 -25.79 2.38
CA VAL A 347 -15.07 -25.76 3.31
C VAL A 347 -16.32 -25.81 2.48
N LYS A 348 -17.15 -26.84 2.72
CA LYS A 348 -18.43 -26.98 2.03
C LYS A 348 -19.26 -25.75 2.41
N MET A 349 -19.61 -24.96 1.41
CA MET A 349 -20.46 -23.79 1.64
C MET A 349 -21.80 -24.23 2.24
N PRO A 350 -22.36 -23.49 3.21
CA PRO A 350 -23.69 -23.78 3.75
C PRO A 350 -24.71 -23.92 2.62
N GLU A 351 -25.65 -24.86 2.71
CA GLU A 351 -26.66 -25.01 1.66
C GLU A 351 -27.58 -23.79 1.62
N ILE A 352 -27.68 -23.18 0.43
CA ILE A 352 -28.65 -22.14 0.12
C ILE A 352 -29.47 -22.68 -1.05
N LYS A 353 -30.75 -23.00 -0.81
CA LYS A 353 -31.67 -23.45 -1.86
C LYS A 353 -32.10 -22.25 -2.70
N LEU A 354 -31.37 -21.99 -3.79
CA LEU A 354 -31.70 -20.96 -4.75
C LEU A 354 -32.05 -21.59 -6.10
N SER A 355 -33.33 -21.54 -6.49
CA SER A 355 -33.74 -22.03 -7.81
C SER A 355 -33.23 -21.11 -8.91
N LYS A 356 -33.01 -21.65 -10.12
CA LYS A 356 -32.54 -20.84 -11.27
C LYS A 356 -33.46 -19.65 -11.56
N GLU A 357 -34.78 -19.83 -11.42
CA GLU A 357 -35.75 -18.75 -11.60
C GLU A 357 -35.62 -17.67 -10.53
N LYS A 358 -35.53 -18.05 -9.25
CA LYS A 358 -35.34 -17.06 -8.16
C LYS A 358 -34.05 -16.27 -8.36
N SER A 359 -32.95 -16.92 -8.73
CA SER A 359 -31.68 -16.23 -9.03
C SER A 359 -31.82 -15.21 -10.15
N LYS A 360 -32.56 -15.57 -11.21
CA LYS A 360 -32.83 -14.69 -12.36
C LYS A 360 -33.61 -13.45 -11.94
N TYR A 361 -34.69 -13.60 -11.17
CA TYR A 361 -35.48 -12.47 -10.68
C TYR A 361 -34.70 -11.57 -9.71
N ILE A 362 -33.88 -12.16 -8.82
CA ILE A 362 -33.01 -11.38 -7.93
C ILE A 362 -32.01 -10.56 -8.75
N LEU A 363 -31.38 -11.16 -9.77
CA LEU A 363 -30.47 -10.44 -10.66
C LEU A 363 -31.18 -9.30 -11.39
N TYR A 364 -32.39 -9.54 -11.91
CA TYR A 364 -33.18 -8.49 -12.55
C TYR A 364 -33.52 -7.35 -11.60
N ALA A 365 -33.87 -7.65 -10.35
CA ALA A 365 -34.10 -6.63 -9.33
C ALA A 365 -32.84 -5.81 -9.06
N ILE A 366 -31.66 -6.46 -8.93
CA ILE A 366 -30.37 -5.78 -8.74
C ILE A 366 -30.05 -4.86 -9.93
N LEU A 367 -30.22 -5.34 -11.16
CA LEU A 367 -29.93 -4.56 -12.37
C LEU A 367 -30.92 -3.42 -12.58
N ALA A 368 -32.21 -3.65 -12.31
CA ALA A 368 -33.23 -2.61 -12.35
C ALA A 368 -32.94 -1.53 -11.31
N PHE A 369 -32.61 -1.91 -10.06
CA PHE A 369 -32.19 -0.96 -9.03
C PHE A 369 -30.95 -0.17 -9.47
N ALA A 370 -29.92 -0.85 -9.98
CA ALA A 370 -28.69 -0.20 -10.43
C ALA A 370 -28.92 0.79 -11.59
N PHE A 371 -29.86 0.47 -12.49
CA PHE A 371 -30.28 1.33 -13.59
C PHE A 371 -31.05 2.55 -13.08
N ILE A 372 -32.08 2.33 -12.27
CA ILE A 372 -32.90 3.43 -11.71
C ILE A 372 -32.03 4.38 -10.90
N ALA A 373 -31.17 3.88 -10.01
CA ALA A 373 -30.28 4.70 -9.19
C ALA A 373 -29.30 5.54 -10.02
N ARG A 374 -28.89 5.07 -11.20
CA ARG A 374 -27.96 5.79 -12.10
C ARG A 374 -28.67 6.77 -13.03
N VAL A 375 -29.86 6.45 -13.50
CA VAL A 375 -30.57 7.27 -14.51
C VAL A 375 -31.50 8.30 -13.86
N PHE A 376 -31.99 8.04 -12.65
CA PHE A 376 -32.85 8.98 -11.93
C PHE A 376 -32.15 10.33 -11.76
N ASN A 377 -32.76 11.40 -12.27
CA ASN A 377 -32.22 12.76 -12.22
C ASN A 377 -30.80 12.92 -12.82
N LEU A 378 -30.44 12.12 -13.84
CA LEU A 378 -29.09 12.11 -14.43
C LEU A 378 -28.71 13.43 -15.12
N GLY A 379 -29.70 14.15 -15.65
CA GLY A 379 -29.49 15.47 -16.25
C GLY A 379 -29.16 16.58 -15.23
N SER A 380 -29.30 16.34 -13.94
CA SER A 380 -28.94 17.30 -12.90
C SER A 380 -27.57 16.97 -12.30
N PRO A 381 -26.68 17.97 -12.08
CA PRO A 381 -26.78 19.37 -12.50
C PRO A 381 -26.73 19.53 -14.02
N SER A 382 -27.40 20.56 -14.56
CA SER A 382 -27.41 20.82 -16.01
C SER A 382 -26.08 21.34 -16.55
N THR A 383 -25.24 21.90 -15.69
CA THR A 383 -23.90 22.39 -16.03
C THR A 383 -22.85 21.28 -15.94
N MET A 384 -21.77 21.43 -16.68
CA MET A 384 -20.55 20.64 -16.48
C MET A 384 -19.92 21.02 -15.13
N TYR A 385 -19.37 20.05 -14.44
CA TYR A 385 -18.67 20.24 -13.17
C TYR A 385 -17.48 19.27 -13.08
N PHE A 386 -16.50 19.61 -12.25
CA PHE A 386 -15.27 18.82 -12.11
C PHE A 386 -14.68 18.47 -13.50
N ASP A 387 -14.23 17.24 -13.72
CA ASP A 387 -13.60 16.80 -14.96
C ASP A 387 -14.56 16.71 -16.17
N GLU A 388 -15.88 16.95 -16.01
CA GLU A 388 -16.79 17.09 -17.17
C GLU A 388 -16.42 18.30 -18.03
N VAL A 389 -15.86 19.36 -17.44
CA VAL A 389 -15.38 20.55 -18.17
C VAL A 389 -14.20 20.25 -19.10
N TYR A 390 -13.61 19.06 -18.97
CA TYR A 390 -12.58 18.56 -19.87
C TYR A 390 -13.18 17.52 -20.82
N HIS A 391 -13.74 16.44 -20.26
CA HIS A 391 -14.20 15.29 -21.03
C HIS A 391 -15.44 15.59 -21.87
N ALA A 392 -16.52 16.06 -21.25
CA ALA A 392 -17.78 16.32 -21.94
C ALA A 392 -17.66 17.52 -22.88
N PHE A 393 -16.90 18.55 -22.47
CA PHE A 393 -16.54 19.67 -23.34
C PHE A 393 -15.82 19.21 -24.61
N THR A 394 -14.76 18.42 -24.48
CA THR A 394 -14.00 17.94 -25.64
C THR A 394 -14.86 17.05 -26.53
N ALA A 395 -15.70 16.18 -25.94
CA ALA A 395 -16.66 15.39 -26.71
C ALA A 395 -17.64 16.26 -27.50
N LYS A 396 -18.10 17.39 -26.94
CA LYS A 396 -18.95 18.35 -27.64
C LYS A 396 -18.22 19.02 -28.80
N VAL A 397 -16.96 19.41 -28.61
CA VAL A 397 -16.12 19.99 -29.68
C VAL A 397 -15.95 19.00 -30.84
N MET A 398 -15.76 17.70 -30.55
CA MET A 398 -15.65 16.65 -31.58
C MET A 398 -16.88 16.53 -32.49
N MET A 399 -18.03 17.10 -32.10
CA MET A 399 -19.27 17.11 -32.89
C MET A 399 -19.46 18.39 -33.72
N GLY A 400 -18.69 19.45 -33.43
CA GLY A 400 -18.87 20.76 -34.06
C GLY A 400 -18.01 20.95 -35.31
N GLU A 401 -18.18 22.10 -35.96
CA GLU A 401 -17.39 22.50 -37.14
C GLU A 401 -15.88 22.58 -36.83
N ASP A 402 -15.54 22.88 -35.58
CA ASP A 402 -14.18 22.96 -35.05
C ASP A 402 -13.62 21.61 -34.53
N ALA A 403 -14.13 20.47 -35.00
CA ALA A 403 -13.77 19.13 -34.49
C ALA A 403 -12.25 18.84 -34.50
N ALA A 404 -11.50 19.47 -35.40
CA ALA A 404 -10.04 19.39 -35.45
C ALA A 404 -9.40 19.82 -34.11
N LYS A 405 -9.93 20.88 -33.46
CA LYS A 405 -9.39 21.46 -32.23
C LYS A 405 -9.37 20.47 -31.05
N ALA A 406 -10.25 19.45 -31.05
CA ALA A 406 -10.27 18.42 -30.02
C ALA A 406 -8.99 17.56 -29.97
N TRP A 407 -8.20 17.58 -31.05
CA TRP A 407 -6.98 16.78 -31.22
C TRP A 407 -5.70 17.62 -31.16
N GLU A 408 -5.84 18.94 -31.10
CA GLU A 408 -4.78 19.92 -31.18
C GLU A 408 -4.48 20.47 -29.79
N TRP A 409 -3.63 19.79 -29.03
CA TRP A 409 -3.31 20.13 -27.63
C TRP A 409 -2.67 21.52 -27.44
N TRP A 410 -2.25 22.17 -28.54
CA TRP A 410 -1.69 23.52 -28.54
C TRP A 410 -2.75 24.63 -28.61
N ASN A 411 -4.02 24.29 -28.86
CA ASN A 411 -5.07 25.29 -28.91
C ASN A 411 -5.45 25.78 -27.51
N THR A 412 -5.71 27.08 -27.42
CA THR A 412 -6.20 27.70 -26.19
C THR A 412 -7.69 27.38 -26.02
N PRO A 413 -8.11 26.74 -24.91
CA PRO A 413 -9.51 26.48 -24.66
C PRO A 413 -10.25 27.75 -24.22
N PRO A 414 -11.59 27.79 -24.35
CA PRO A 414 -12.41 28.84 -23.75
C PRO A 414 -12.24 28.89 -22.22
N GLU A 415 -12.52 30.06 -21.63
CA GLU A 415 -12.44 30.24 -20.18
C GLU A 415 -13.31 29.21 -19.44
N GLY A 416 -12.73 28.58 -18.42
CA GLY A 416 -13.39 27.55 -17.60
C GLY A 416 -13.40 26.13 -18.19
N PHE A 417 -12.82 25.92 -19.37
CA PHE A 417 -12.75 24.61 -20.04
C PHE A 417 -11.30 24.24 -20.38
N ALA A 418 -11.04 22.96 -20.66
CA ALA A 418 -9.80 22.53 -21.28
C ALA A 418 -10.01 21.35 -22.24
N TYR A 419 -9.20 21.28 -23.30
CA TYR A 419 -9.19 20.14 -24.19
C TYR A 419 -8.58 18.92 -23.49
N GLU A 420 -9.33 17.83 -23.43
CA GLU A 420 -8.95 16.60 -22.77
C GLU A 420 -8.18 15.69 -23.73
N TRP A 421 -6.89 15.96 -23.91
CA TRP A 421 -5.97 15.15 -24.70
C TRP A 421 -5.12 14.20 -23.82
N THR A 422 -5.24 14.27 -22.49
CA THR A 422 -4.44 13.48 -21.54
C THR A 422 -4.87 12.01 -21.47
N HIS A 423 -6.02 11.69 -22.06
CA HIS A 423 -6.58 10.35 -22.15
C HIS A 423 -7.04 9.96 -23.56
N PRO A 424 -6.93 8.65 -23.90
CA PRO A 424 -7.40 8.12 -25.18
C PRO A 424 -8.92 8.32 -25.39
N PRO A 425 -9.40 8.30 -26.64
CA PRO A 425 -10.67 8.95 -26.98
C PRO A 425 -11.94 8.15 -26.74
N LEU A 426 -11.89 6.85 -26.42
CA LEU A 426 -13.10 6.00 -26.43
C LEU A 426 -14.23 6.51 -25.53
N SER A 427 -13.89 7.03 -24.35
CA SER A 427 -14.88 7.61 -23.44
C SER A 427 -15.57 8.84 -24.03
N LYS A 428 -14.81 9.72 -24.69
CA LYS A 428 -15.32 10.89 -25.41
C LYS A 428 -16.20 10.48 -26.58
N LEU A 429 -15.82 9.44 -27.32
CA LEU A 429 -16.66 8.87 -28.39
C LEU A 429 -17.98 8.30 -27.87
N GLY A 430 -17.96 7.69 -26.69
CA GLY A 430 -19.18 7.27 -26.00
C GLY A 430 -20.09 8.47 -25.69
N MET A 431 -19.52 9.57 -25.18
CA MET A 431 -20.26 10.82 -24.92
C MET A 431 -20.80 11.46 -26.20
N VAL A 432 -20.02 11.47 -27.28
CA VAL A 432 -20.45 11.91 -28.62
C VAL A 432 -21.69 11.10 -29.04
N LEU A 433 -21.63 9.77 -28.97
CA LEU A 433 -22.77 8.91 -29.30
C LEU A 433 -24.01 9.23 -28.45
N GLY A 434 -23.83 9.42 -27.15
CA GLY A 434 -24.92 9.78 -26.24
C GLY A 434 -25.54 11.14 -26.57
N MET A 435 -24.72 12.15 -26.87
CA MET A 435 -25.19 13.47 -27.28
C MET A 435 -25.86 13.48 -28.66
N THR A 436 -25.40 12.63 -29.60
CA THR A 436 -26.06 12.47 -30.90
C THR A 436 -27.47 11.89 -30.76
N ILE A 437 -27.68 10.94 -29.84
CA ILE A 437 -28.98 10.27 -29.67
C ILE A 437 -29.94 11.08 -28.77
N PHE A 438 -29.44 11.65 -27.66
CA PHE A 438 -30.27 12.27 -26.62
C PHE A 438 -30.12 13.80 -26.52
N GLY A 439 -29.38 14.41 -27.45
CA GLY A 439 -29.10 15.84 -27.51
C GLY A 439 -27.83 16.24 -26.76
N GLN A 440 -27.27 17.40 -27.14
CA GLN A 440 -26.05 17.98 -26.56
C GLN A 440 -26.31 18.62 -25.18
N ASN A 441 -26.81 17.83 -24.23
CA ASN A 441 -27.16 18.22 -22.88
C ASN A 441 -26.57 17.25 -21.85
N SER A 442 -26.68 17.58 -20.57
CA SER A 442 -26.13 16.81 -19.45
C SER A 442 -26.57 15.36 -19.40
N PHE A 443 -27.80 15.08 -19.81
CA PHE A 443 -28.26 13.70 -19.93
C PHE A 443 -27.51 12.95 -21.04
N GLY A 444 -27.34 13.59 -22.21
CA GLY A 444 -26.68 13.01 -23.39
C GLY A 444 -25.24 12.58 -23.14
N TRP A 445 -24.40 13.40 -22.50
CA TRP A 445 -23.01 13.00 -22.22
C TRP A 445 -22.87 12.05 -21.02
N ARG A 446 -23.85 11.96 -20.12
CA ARG A 446 -23.79 11.08 -18.93
C ARG A 446 -24.39 9.70 -19.14
N ILE A 447 -25.42 9.56 -19.99
CA ILE A 447 -26.16 8.29 -20.15
C ILE A 447 -25.29 7.09 -20.57
N PRO A 448 -24.29 7.20 -21.48
CA PRO A 448 -23.50 6.04 -21.86
C PRO A 448 -22.67 5.52 -20.67
N GLY A 449 -22.10 6.42 -19.86
CA GLY A 449 -21.41 6.06 -18.62
C GLY A 449 -22.33 5.35 -17.62
N ALA A 450 -23.57 5.84 -17.49
CA ALA A 450 -24.56 5.25 -16.59
C ALA A 450 -24.91 3.81 -17.00
N LEU A 451 -25.09 3.57 -18.30
CA LEU A 451 -25.37 2.25 -18.86
C LEU A 451 -24.19 1.28 -18.67
N LEU A 452 -22.95 1.73 -18.93
CA LEU A 452 -21.75 0.94 -18.66
C LEU A 452 -21.60 0.63 -17.17
N GLY A 453 -22.02 1.55 -16.29
CA GLY A 453 -22.09 1.32 -14.85
C GLY A 453 -23.03 0.17 -14.47
N VAL A 454 -24.22 0.09 -15.09
CA VAL A 454 -25.13 -1.07 -14.93
C VAL A 454 -24.51 -2.34 -15.49
N GLY A 455 -23.87 -2.24 -16.65
CA GLY A 455 -23.11 -3.34 -17.24
C GLY A 455 -21.98 -3.85 -16.33
N ALA A 456 -21.31 -2.96 -15.60
CA ALA A 456 -20.28 -3.33 -14.63
C ALA A 456 -20.86 -4.13 -13.45
N VAL A 457 -22.06 -3.77 -12.96
CA VAL A 457 -22.79 -4.58 -11.95
C VAL A 457 -23.04 -6.00 -12.46
N PHE A 458 -23.50 -6.13 -13.70
CA PHE A 458 -23.72 -7.44 -14.31
C PHE A 458 -22.42 -8.23 -14.48
N LEU A 459 -21.33 -7.58 -14.88
CA LEU A 459 -20.02 -8.22 -15.01
C LEU A 459 -19.44 -8.65 -13.65
N VAL A 460 -19.69 -7.92 -12.57
CA VAL A 460 -19.35 -8.36 -11.20
C VAL A 460 -20.07 -9.66 -10.86
N TYR A 461 -21.38 -9.75 -11.13
CA TYR A 461 -22.14 -11.00 -10.97
C TYR A 461 -21.52 -12.14 -11.78
N LEU A 462 -21.26 -11.91 -13.08
CA LEU A 462 -20.73 -12.92 -13.98
C LEU A 462 -19.33 -13.38 -13.56
N LEU A 463 -18.44 -12.47 -13.15
CA LEU A 463 -17.09 -12.77 -12.71
C LEU A 463 -17.09 -13.58 -11.41
N ALA A 464 -17.83 -13.15 -10.39
CA ALA A 464 -17.90 -13.88 -9.12
C ALA A 464 -18.46 -15.30 -9.33
N LYS A 465 -19.55 -15.41 -10.09
CA LYS A 465 -20.15 -16.69 -10.48
C LYS A 465 -19.17 -17.55 -11.27
N GLU A 466 -18.43 -16.99 -12.20
CA GLU A 466 -17.47 -17.75 -13.02
C GLU A 466 -16.28 -18.24 -12.21
N ILE A 467 -15.72 -17.39 -11.33
CA ILE A 467 -14.59 -17.73 -10.46
C ILE A 467 -14.99 -18.84 -9.49
N PHE A 468 -16.09 -18.67 -8.75
CA PHE A 468 -16.46 -19.58 -7.67
C PHE A 468 -17.39 -20.73 -8.10
N LYS A 469 -18.04 -20.61 -9.26
CA LYS A 469 -19.10 -21.53 -9.73
C LYS A 469 -20.27 -21.61 -8.74
N ASP A 470 -20.55 -20.50 -8.06
CA ASP A 470 -21.62 -20.36 -7.07
C ASP A 470 -22.48 -19.15 -7.42
N GLU A 471 -23.79 -19.38 -7.58
CA GLU A 471 -24.79 -18.39 -7.99
C GLU A 471 -24.98 -17.29 -6.94
N ALA A 472 -25.02 -17.67 -5.66
CA ALA A 472 -25.25 -16.75 -4.56
C ALA A 472 -24.05 -15.83 -4.35
N VAL A 473 -22.81 -16.32 -4.54
CA VAL A 473 -21.63 -15.43 -4.56
C VAL A 473 -21.78 -14.35 -5.63
N GLY A 474 -22.22 -14.73 -6.84
CA GLY A 474 -22.51 -13.78 -7.92
C GLY A 474 -23.50 -12.69 -7.50
N LEU A 475 -24.67 -13.10 -7.01
CA LEU A 475 -25.75 -12.18 -6.64
C LEU A 475 -25.37 -11.24 -5.50
N ILE A 476 -24.75 -11.77 -4.43
CA ILE A 476 -24.32 -10.97 -3.28
C ILE A 476 -23.24 -9.97 -3.70
N SER A 477 -22.30 -10.37 -4.56
CA SER A 477 -21.24 -9.48 -5.06
C SER A 477 -21.81 -8.34 -5.90
N ALA A 478 -22.75 -8.63 -6.80
CA ALA A 478 -23.38 -7.61 -7.63
C ALA A 478 -24.27 -6.67 -6.81
N ALA A 479 -25.06 -7.18 -5.87
CA ALA A 479 -25.86 -6.36 -4.97
C ALA A 479 -24.97 -5.44 -4.12
N THR A 480 -23.85 -5.96 -3.60
CA THR A 480 -22.85 -5.16 -2.86
C THR A 480 -22.28 -4.04 -3.73
N PHE A 481 -21.88 -4.35 -4.96
CA PHE A 481 -21.32 -3.37 -5.89
C PHE A 481 -22.37 -2.34 -6.36
N SER A 482 -23.63 -2.73 -6.54
CA SER A 482 -24.71 -1.81 -6.94
C SER A 482 -25.08 -0.80 -5.86
N LEU A 483 -24.82 -1.13 -4.59
CA LEU A 483 -25.12 -0.30 -3.42
C LEU A 483 -23.90 0.51 -2.94
N ASP A 484 -22.82 0.55 -3.73
CA ASP A 484 -21.67 1.40 -3.45
C ASP A 484 -21.76 2.75 -4.16
N GLY A 485 -21.43 3.82 -3.43
CA GLY A 485 -21.53 5.20 -3.91
C GLY A 485 -20.50 5.57 -4.97
N LEU A 486 -19.28 5.03 -4.91
CA LEU A 486 -18.21 5.42 -5.82
C LEU A 486 -18.49 5.01 -7.28
N PRO A 487 -18.86 3.74 -7.61
CA PRO A 487 -19.25 3.36 -8.96
C PRO A 487 -20.62 3.92 -9.36
N LEU A 488 -21.42 4.42 -8.42
CA LEU A 488 -22.65 5.17 -8.72
C LEU A 488 -22.28 6.56 -9.25
N VAL A 489 -21.54 7.34 -8.47
CA VAL A 489 -21.13 8.71 -8.80
C VAL A 489 -20.33 8.74 -10.11
N LEU A 490 -19.30 7.89 -10.23
CA LEU A 490 -18.45 7.86 -11.44
C LEU A 490 -19.17 7.29 -12.67
N GLY A 491 -20.24 6.52 -12.47
CA GLY A 491 -21.13 6.10 -13.56
C GLY A 491 -22.10 7.19 -13.99
N ARG A 492 -22.39 8.18 -13.13
CA ARG A 492 -23.32 9.28 -13.41
C ARG A 492 -22.65 10.53 -13.96
N MET A 493 -21.32 10.51 -14.10
CA MET A 493 -20.54 11.64 -14.58
C MET A 493 -19.97 11.36 -15.97
N GLY A 494 -19.84 12.39 -16.79
CA GLY A 494 -19.13 12.33 -18.08
C GLY A 494 -17.62 12.18 -17.90
N MET A 495 -17.15 11.03 -17.44
CA MET A 495 -15.72 10.70 -17.23
C MET A 495 -15.32 9.35 -17.83
N ASN A 496 -14.02 9.11 -17.94
CA ASN A 496 -13.46 7.88 -18.52
C ASN A 496 -13.41 6.67 -17.56
N ASP A 497 -13.53 6.87 -16.25
CA ASP A 497 -13.32 5.82 -15.24
C ASP A 497 -14.28 4.64 -15.36
N ILE A 498 -15.56 4.90 -15.65
CA ILE A 498 -16.55 3.82 -15.77
C ILE A 498 -16.37 3.00 -17.06
N TYR A 499 -15.85 3.62 -18.13
CA TYR A 499 -15.53 2.94 -19.39
C TYR A 499 -14.37 1.97 -19.19
N VAL A 500 -13.27 2.43 -18.60
CA VAL A 500 -12.11 1.56 -18.34
C VAL A 500 -12.48 0.43 -17.38
N LEU A 501 -13.33 0.70 -16.37
CA LEU A 501 -13.83 -0.32 -15.46
C LEU A 501 -14.59 -1.42 -16.22
N PHE A 502 -15.61 -1.04 -17.00
CA PHE A 502 -16.47 -1.98 -17.71
C PHE A 502 -15.66 -2.88 -18.64
N PHE A 503 -14.82 -2.30 -19.50
CA PHE A 503 -14.04 -3.07 -20.47
C PHE A 503 -12.94 -3.91 -19.82
N THR A 504 -12.40 -3.48 -18.69
CA THR A 504 -11.48 -4.27 -17.86
C THR A 504 -12.17 -5.53 -17.32
N LEU A 505 -13.35 -5.38 -16.71
CA LEU A 505 -14.11 -6.51 -16.20
C LEU A 505 -14.55 -7.46 -17.33
N LEU A 506 -14.95 -6.92 -18.48
CA LEU A 506 -15.33 -7.67 -19.66
C LEU A 506 -14.16 -8.49 -20.21
N SER A 507 -12.97 -7.89 -20.28
CA SER A 507 -11.74 -8.57 -20.71
C SER A 507 -11.41 -9.76 -19.81
N ILE A 508 -11.40 -9.56 -18.49
CA ILE A 508 -11.12 -10.62 -17.52
C ILE A 508 -12.19 -11.73 -17.61
N TYR A 509 -13.46 -11.36 -17.76
CA TYR A 509 -14.55 -12.33 -17.90
C TYR A 509 -14.38 -13.20 -19.16
N PHE A 510 -14.14 -12.60 -20.32
CA PHE A 510 -13.91 -13.36 -21.55
C PHE A 510 -12.66 -14.22 -21.49
N PHE A 511 -11.60 -13.78 -20.79
CA PHE A 511 -10.42 -14.59 -20.58
C PHE A 511 -10.73 -15.85 -19.76
N LEU A 512 -11.52 -15.71 -18.68
CA LEU A 512 -11.97 -16.85 -17.88
C LEU A 512 -12.86 -17.81 -18.69
N LYS A 513 -13.64 -17.27 -19.63
CA LYS A 513 -14.45 -18.04 -20.60
C LYS A 513 -13.65 -18.62 -21.77
N GLN A 514 -12.33 -18.47 -21.79
CA GLN A 514 -11.44 -18.93 -22.88
C GLN A 514 -11.75 -18.29 -24.24
N LYS A 515 -12.34 -17.09 -24.26
CA LYS A 515 -12.62 -16.31 -25.47
C LYS A 515 -11.54 -15.26 -25.68
N ASP A 516 -10.32 -15.71 -26.00
CA ASP A 516 -9.12 -14.85 -26.03
C ASP A 516 -9.24 -13.67 -26.99
N PHE A 517 -9.83 -13.85 -28.17
CA PHE A 517 -10.08 -12.76 -29.11
C PHE A 517 -10.96 -11.66 -28.50
N LEU A 518 -12.11 -12.02 -27.92
CA LEU A 518 -13.01 -11.05 -27.29
C LEU A 518 -12.39 -10.41 -26.04
N SER A 519 -11.58 -11.17 -25.31
CA SER A 519 -10.85 -10.68 -24.15
C SER A 519 -9.81 -9.64 -24.54
N ALA A 520 -8.99 -9.92 -25.56
CA ALA A 520 -8.02 -9.00 -26.12
C ALA A 520 -8.69 -7.79 -26.76
N ALA A 521 -9.83 -7.97 -27.44
CA ALA A 521 -10.60 -6.87 -28.00
C ALA A 521 -11.14 -5.92 -26.91
N SER A 522 -11.72 -6.50 -25.85
CA SER A 522 -12.19 -5.74 -24.68
C SER A 522 -11.02 -5.04 -23.96
N TYR A 523 -9.85 -5.68 -23.91
CA TYR A 523 -8.65 -5.07 -23.35
C TYR A 523 -8.19 -3.85 -24.17
N GLY A 524 -8.25 -3.94 -25.49
CA GLY A 524 -8.05 -2.79 -26.40
C GLY A 524 -8.99 -1.64 -26.08
N LEU A 525 -10.30 -1.91 -25.95
CA LEU A 525 -11.29 -0.88 -25.59
C LEU A 525 -11.00 -0.25 -24.21
N ALA A 526 -10.55 -1.04 -23.23
CA ALA A 526 -10.14 -0.52 -21.93
C ALA A 526 -8.93 0.45 -22.07
N LEU A 527 -7.91 0.07 -22.85
CA LEU A 527 -6.74 0.91 -23.12
C LEU A 527 -7.11 2.18 -23.90
N SER A 528 -8.05 2.09 -24.85
CA SER A 528 -8.62 3.23 -25.57
C SER A 528 -9.47 4.16 -24.70
N SER A 529 -9.73 3.80 -23.44
CA SER A 529 -10.39 4.67 -22.46
C SER A 529 -9.40 5.34 -21.53
N LYS A 530 -8.46 4.58 -20.96
CA LYS A 530 -7.46 5.04 -19.99
C LYS A 530 -6.29 4.05 -19.89
N TRP A 531 -5.05 4.54 -19.84
CA TRP A 531 -3.85 3.69 -19.73
C TRP A 531 -3.74 2.91 -18.41
N SER A 532 -4.50 3.27 -17.37
CA SER A 532 -4.60 2.46 -16.15
C SER A 532 -5.11 1.03 -16.43
N ALA A 533 -5.72 0.78 -17.59
CA ALA A 533 -6.08 -0.56 -18.04
C ALA A 533 -4.86 -1.50 -18.14
N LEU A 534 -3.62 -0.99 -18.28
CA LEU A 534 -2.40 -1.81 -18.32
C LEU A 534 -2.28 -2.77 -17.12
N TRP A 535 -2.87 -2.43 -15.98
CA TRP A 535 -2.92 -3.28 -14.78
C TRP A 535 -3.79 -4.54 -14.94
N VAL A 536 -4.50 -4.71 -16.07
CA VAL A 536 -5.13 -5.98 -16.44
C VAL A 536 -4.09 -7.04 -16.83
N ALA A 537 -2.96 -6.65 -17.43
CA ALA A 537 -1.99 -7.59 -17.98
C ALA A 537 -1.42 -8.58 -16.94
N PRO A 538 -1.03 -8.18 -15.70
CA PRO A 538 -0.60 -9.14 -14.68
C PRO A 538 -1.66 -10.17 -14.31
N ILE A 539 -2.94 -9.79 -14.32
CA ILE A 539 -4.06 -10.70 -14.02
C ILE A 539 -4.20 -11.74 -15.13
N ILE A 540 -4.22 -11.28 -16.39
CA ILE A 540 -4.27 -12.15 -17.56
C ILE A 540 -3.06 -13.08 -17.61
N PHE A 541 -1.87 -12.57 -17.30
CA PHE A 541 -0.64 -13.36 -17.25
C PHE A 541 -0.70 -14.49 -16.20
N ILE A 542 -1.13 -14.20 -14.97
CA ILE A 542 -1.30 -15.23 -13.94
C ILE A 542 -2.36 -16.26 -14.33
N LEU A 543 -3.46 -15.82 -14.94
CA LEU A 543 -4.51 -16.72 -15.42
C LEU A 543 -4.01 -17.58 -16.57
N TRP A 544 -3.20 -17.02 -17.47
CA TRP A 544 -2.57 -17.72 -18.58
C TRP A 544 -1.59 -18.80 -18.09
N LEU A 545 -0.71 -18.49 -17.13
CA LEU A 545 0.21 -19.46 -16.51
C LEU A 545 -0.50 -20.66 -15.88
N LYS A 546 -1.76 -20.49 -15.48
CA LYS A 546 -2.59 -21.54 -14.89
C LYS A 546 -3.40 -22.33 -15.92
N ARG A 547 -3.43 -21.95 -17.19
CA ARG A 547 -4.09 -22.75 -18.21
C ARG A 547 -3.24 -23.99 -18.48
N GLU A 548 -3.85 -25.17 -18.35
CA GLU A 548 -3.17 -26.46 -18.51
C GLU A 548 -2.82 -26.81 -19.98
N SER A 549 -3.27 -26.01 -20.96
CA SER A 549 -3.04 -26.32 -22.38
C SER A 549 -1.71 -25.80 -22.91
N LYS A 550 -1.06 -26.59 -23.79
CA LYS A 550 0.05 -26.17 -24.67
C LYS A 550 -0.20 -24.77 -25.26
N PHE A 551 0.86 -23.99 -25.44
CA PHE A 551 0.85 -22.62 -25.96
C PHE A 551 -0.16 -22.46 -27.12
N LYS A 552 -1.29 -21.81 -26.86
CA LYS A 552 -2.27 -21.50 -27.92
C LYS A 552 -1.85 -20.20 -28.60
N LEU A 553 -1.76 -20.19 -29.93
CA LEU A 553 -1.53 -18.97 -30.72
C LEU A 553 -2.55 -17.87 -30.41
N SER A 554 -3.70 -18.20 -29.82
CA SER A 554 -4.71 -17.23 -29.39
C SER A 554 -4.20 -16.17 -28.41
N ILE A 555 -3.08 -16.41 -27.70
CA ILE A 555 -2.46 -15.37 -26.86
C ILE A 555 -1.85 -14.24 -27.70
N LEU A 556 -1.48 -14.50 -28.96
CA LEU A 556 -0.94 -13.49 -29.88
C LEU A 556 -1.95 -12.36 -30.15
N TRP A 557 -3.25 -12.62 -29.96
CA TRP A 557 -4.27 -11.58 -30.03
C TRP A 557 -4.03 -10.44 -29.03
N PHE A 558 -3.43 -10.71 -27.87
CA PHE A 558 -3.09 -9.67 -26.89
C PHE A 558 -1.92 -8.78 -27.34
N GLY A 559 -1.14 -9.19 -28.35
CA GLY A 559 -0.13 -8.33 -28.99
C GLY A 559 -0.69 -7.47 -30.12
N ILE A 560 -1.74 -7.93 -30.82
CA ILE A 560 -2.24 -7.30 -32.05
C ILE A 560 -3.53 -6.49 -31.79
N LEU A 561 -4.57 -7.12 -31.22
CA LEU A 561 -5.90 -6.52 -31.13
C LEU A 561 -5.94 -5.28 -30.23
N PRO A 562 -5.30 -5.25 -29.05
CA PRO A 562 -5.33 -4.06 -28.22
C PRO A 562 -4.76 -2.85 -28.95
N PHE A 563 -3.67 -3.02 -29.70
CA PHE A 563 -3.06 -1.96 -30.51
C PHE A 563 -3.97 -1.53 -31.67
N ALA A 564 -4.54 -2.49 -32.40
CA ALA A 564 -5.43 -2.21 -33.51
C ALA A 564 -6.67 -1.42 -33.05
N ILE A 565 -7.34 -1.84 -31.98
CA ILE A 565 -8.51 -1.14 -31.42
C ILE A 565 -8.14 0.22 -30.84
N TYR A 566 -6.94 0.31 -30.23
CA TYR A 566 -6.42 1.58 -29.77
C TYR A 566 -6.28 2.57 -30.91
N LEU A 567 -5.65 2.19 -32.01
CA LEU A 567 -5.51 3.03 -33.20
C LEU A 567 -6.88 3.34 -33.85
N LEU A 568 -7.77 2.36 -33.97
CA LEU A 568 -9.11 2.54 -34.50
C LEU A 568 -9.94 3.55 -33.69
N SER A 569 -9.70 3.67 -32.39
CA SER A 569 -10.40 4.69 -31.58
C SER A 569 -10.05 6.14 -31.97
N TYR A 570 -8.96 6.35 -32.73
CA TYR A 570 -8.58 7.66 -33.28
C TYR A 570 -9.08 7.88 -34.72
N LEU A 571 -9.93 7.00 -35.28
CA LEU A 571 -10.53 7.21 -36.61
C LEU A 571 -11.12 8.62 -36.80
N PRO A 572 -11.89 9.18 -35.84
CA PRO A 572 -12.43 10.53 -35.99
C PRO A 572 -11.38 11.65 -35.98
N MET A 573 -10.18 11.39 -35.47
CA MET A 573 -9.04 12.31 -35.61
C MET A 573 -8.60 12.38 -37.07
N PHE A 574 -8.43 11.23 -37.73
CA PHE A 574 -7.99 11.20 -39.13
C PHE A 574 -9.00 11.82 -40.09
N THR A 575 -10.30 11.76 -39.78
CA THR A 575 -11.34 12.43 -40.59
C THR A 575 -11.29 13.96 -40.50
N THR A 576 -10.54 14.53 -39.56
CA THR A 576 -10.32 15.98 -39.44
C THR A 576 -9.10 16.48 -40.23
N GLY A 577 -8.48 15.64 -41.06
CA GLY A 577 -7.29 15.98 -41.86
C GLY A 577 -5.95 15.73 -41.14
N HIS A 578 -5.98 15.36 -39.86
CA HIS A 578 -4.80 14.99 -39.09
C HIS A 578 -4.20 13.66 -39.52
N THR A 579 -2.88 13.51 -39.37
CA THR A 579 -2.13 12.31 -39.80
C THR A 579 -1.57 11.52 -38.60
N LEU A 580 -0.86 10.42 -38.88
CA LEU A 580 -0.15 9.64 -37.86
C LEU A 580 0.86 10.46 -37.04
N SER A 581 1.37 11.56 -37.60
CA SER A 581 2.26 12.48 -36.88
C SER A 581 1.57 13.11 -35.67
N ILE A 582 0.32 13.56 -35.83
CA ILE A 582 -0.48 14.11 -34.74
C ILE A 582 -0.85 13.01 -33.74
N TRP A 583 -1.26 11.84 -34.22
CA TRP A 583 -1.53 10.70 -33.34
C TRP A 583 -0.33 10.39 -32.43
N TRP A 584 0.88 10.33 -33.00
CA TRP A 584 2.12 10.10 -32.26
C TRP A 584 2.43 11.27 -31.31
N GLY A 585 2.21 12.50 -31.76
CA GLY A 585 2.28 13.70 -30.93
C GLY A 585 1.42 13.61 -29.67
N MET A 586 0.16 13.22 -29.81
CA MET A 586 -0.75 13.00 -28.68
C MET A 586 -0.24 11.92 -27.73
N GLN A 587 0.35 10.82 -28.25
CA GLN A 587 0.95 9.78 -27.38
C GLN A 587 2.09 10.35 -26.54
N LYS A 588 2.98 11.16 -27.14
CA LYS A 588 4.07 11.84 -26.44
C LYS A 588 3.54 12.83 -25.40
N GLN A 589 2.50 13.58 -25.74
CA GLN A 589 1.89 14.54 -24.82
C GLN A 589 1.24 13.84 -23.63
N MET A 590 0.47 12.77 -23.84
CA MET A 590 -0.07 11.96 -22.75
C MET A 590 1.04 11.42 -21.85
N TRP A 591 2.12 10.89 -22.42
CA TRP A 591 3.26 10.42 -21.65
C TRP A 591 3.91 11.54 -20.84
N TRP A 592 4.18 12.69 -21.47
CA TRP A 592 4.73 13.89 -20.83
C TRP A 592 3.84 14.37 -19.67
N TYR A 593 2.52 14.45 -19.88
CA TYR A 593 1.58 14.84 -18.85
C TYR A 593 1.62 13.87 -17.65
N HIS A 594 1.50 12.56 -17.90
CA HIS A 594 1.43 11.57 -16.81
C HIS A 594 2.76 11.37 -16.06
N THR A 595 3.90 11.72 -16.67
CA THR A 595 5.23 11.61 -16.05
C THR A 595 5.76 12.93 -15.49
N GLY A 596 5.35 14.06 -16.06
CA GLY A 596 5.87 15.40 -15.76
C GLY A 596 4.93 16.30 -14.95
N LEU A 597 3.65 15.94 -14.77
CA LEU A 597 2.69 16.78 -14.05
C LEU A 597 3.13 16.99 -12.58
N ARG A 598 3.52 18.23 -12.28
CA ARG A 598 3.75 18.74 -10.93
C ARG A 598 2.72 19.81 -10.64
N ALA A 599 1.62 19.40 -10.02
CA ALA A 599 0.53 20.28 -9.61
C ALA A 599 0.18 20.00 -8.15
N THR A 600 -0.47 20.97 -7.50
CA THR A 600 -1.16 20.76 -6.23
C THR A 600 -2.65 20.92 -6.45
N HIS A 601 -3.45 20.14 -5.73
CA HIS A 601 -4.91 20.26 -5.78
C HIS A 601 -5.49 20.01 -4.39
N PRO A 602 -6.39 20.88 -3.87
CA PRO A 602 -6.94 20.75 -2.53
C PRO A 602 -7.60 19.39 -2.28
N TYR A 603 -8.29 18.83 -3.28
CA TYR A 603 -8.94 17.51 -3.18
C TYR A 603 -8.09 16.32 -3.65
N SER A 604 -6.78 16.52 -3.87
CA SER A 604 -5.87 15.39 -4.11
C SER A 604 -5.88 14.43 -2.91
N SER A 605 -5.79 13.13 -3.19
CA SER A 605 -5.97 12.08 -2.20
C SER A 605 -4.87 11.02 -2.33
N PRO A 606 -4.08 10.77 -1.26
CA PRO A 606 -2.99 9.80 -1.33
C PRO A 606 -3.52 8.38 -1.40
N TRP A 607 -2.86 7.52 -2.18
CA TRP A 607 -3.29 6.15 -2.47
C TRP A 607 -3.68 5.33 -1.23
N TRP A 608 -2.88 5.41 -0.16
CA TRP A 608 -3.09 4.63 1.07
C TRP A 608 -4.38 5.01 1.81
N SER A 609 -4.96 6.18 1.54
CA SER A 609 -6.17 6.68 2.20
C SER A 609 -7.47 6.08 1.62
N TRP A 610 -7.41 5.56 0.39
CA TRP A 610 -8.60 5.17 -0.38
C TRP A 610 -9.38 4.00 0.22
N PRO A 611 -8.74 2.90 0.68
CA PRO A 611 -9.50 1.77 1.23
C PRO A 611 -10.25 2.10 2.53
N PHE A 612 -9.84 3.18 3.20
CA PHE A 612 -10.44 3.64 4.46
C PHE A 612 -11.40 4.82 4.27
N LEU A 613 -11.56 5.30 3.03
CA LEU A 613 -12.33 6.50 2.69
C LEU A 613 -11.88 7.75 3.47
N ILE A 614 -10.62 7.88 3.86
CA ILE A 614 -10.20 9.03 4.70
C ILE A 614 -10.38 10.37 3.96
N ARG A 615 -10.18 10.39 2.64
CA ARG A 615 -10.23 11.62 1.84
C ARG A 615 -11.06 11.43 0.56
N PRO A 616 -12.38 11.64 0.63
CA PRO A 616 -13.27 11.65 -0.54
C PRO A 616 -13.02 12.90 -1.40
N ILE A 617 -13.62 12.93 -2.59
CA ILE A 617 -13.47 14.05 -3.53
C ILE A 617 -14.76 14.84 -3.56
N TYR A 618 -14.67 16.15 -3.37
CA TYR A 618 -15.77 17.07 -3.59
C TYR A 618 -15.83 17.45 -5.07
N LEU A 619 -16.99 17.25 -5.71
CA LEU A 619 -17.14 17.40 -7.16
C LEU A 619 -18.00 18.59 -7.55
N TYR A 620 -19.04 18.88 -6.78
CA TYR A 620 -20.03 19.90 -7.12
C TYR A 620 -20.72 20.48 -5.89
N THR A 621 -21.08 21.76 -5.99
CA THR A 621 -21.98 22.44 -5.06
C THR A 621 -22.92 23.38 -5.79
N SER A 622 -24.17 23.45 -5.34
CA SER A 622 -25.06 24.55 -5.67
C SER A 622 -24.86 25.71 -4.69
N ASN A 623 -25.42 26.87 -5.04
CA ASN A 623 -25.67 27.92 -4.07
C ASN A 623 -26.62 27.41 -2.98
N GLU A 624 -26.46 27.93 -1.77
CA GLU A 624 -27.42 27.73 -0.70
C GLU A 624 -28.62 28.64 -0.90
N VAL A 625 -29.82 28.05 -0.93
CA VAL A 625 -31.08 28.80 -1.09
C VAL A 625 -32.09 28.25 -0.09
N ALA A 626 -32.64 29.12 0.76
CA ALA A 626 -33.62 28.77 1.79
C ALA A 626 -33.18 27.62 2.71
N GLY A 627 -31.90 27.60 3.12
CA GLY A 627 -31.33 26.56 3.99
C GLY A 627 -31.17 25.19 3.33
N MET A 628 -31.27 25.13 2.00
CA MET A 628 -31.09 23.92 1.18
C MET A 628 -29.88 24.05 0.28
N VAL A 629 -29.21 22.93 0.03
CA VAL A 629 -27.99 22.85 -0.80
C VAL A 629 -27.94 21.51 -1.53
N SER A 630 -27.27 21.48 -2.69
CA SER A 630 -26.97 20.25 -3.41
C SER A 630 -25.46 20.09 -3.50
N ARG A 631 -24.95 18.92 -3.09
CA ARG A 631 -23.53 18.56 -3.18
C ARG A 631 -23.34 17.21 -3.85
N ILE A 632 -22.23 17.05 -4.57
CA ILE A 632 -21.81 15.75 -5.11
C ILE A 632 -20.42 15.43 -4.58
N TYR A 633 -20.28 14.28 -3.91
CA TYR A 633 -18.99 13.74 -3.49
C TYR A 633 -18.72 12.39 -4.13
N ALA A 634 -17.52 12.22 -4.68
CA ALA A 634 -17.02 10.90 -5.07
C ALA A 634 -16.55 10.18 -3.81
N MET A 635 -17.38 9.25 -3.35
CA MET A 635 -17.23 8.55 -2.09
C MET A 635 -17.92 7.20 -2.16
N GLY A 636 -17.31 6.16 -1.59
CA GLY A 636 -17.94 4.86 -1.43
C GLY A 636 -18.96 4.80 -0.31
N ASN A 637 -19.72 3.71 -0.24
CA ASN A 637 -20.50 3.39 0.95
C ASN A 637 -19.53 2.97 2.07
N PRO A 638 -19.46 3.68 3.22
CA PRO A 638 -18.47 3.41 4.26
C PRO A 638 -18.48 1.97 4.73
N PHE A 639 -19.68 1.38 4.86
CA PHE A 639 -19.79 0.01 5.32
C PHE A 639 -19.33 -1.00 4.27
N VAL A 640 -19.62 -0.76 2.98
CA VAL A 640 -19.09 -1.58 1.88
C VAL A 640 -17.56 -1.53 1.87
N PHE A 641 -16.95 -0.35 2.03
CA PHE A 641 -15.49 -0.21 2.04
C PHE A 641 -14.86 -0.91 3.25
N TRP A 642 -15.33 -0.62 4.47
CA TRP A 642 -14.72 -1.13 5.70
C TRP A 642 -14.96 -2.63 5.89
N PHE A 643 -16.17 -3.12 5.61
CA PHE A 643 -16.44 -4.56 5.60
C PHE A 643 -15.70 -5.25 4.44
N GLY A 644 -15.59 -4.56 3.30
CA GLY A 644 -14.92 -5.06 2.11
C GLY A 644 -13.42 -5.26 2.29
N ILE A 645 -12.71 -4.29 2.89
CA ILE A 645 -11.27 -4.46 3.18
C ILE A 645 -11.04 -5.59 4.19
N ALA A 646 -11.90 -5.70 5.22
CA ALA A 646 -11.88 -6.84 6.13
C ALA A 646 -12.12 -8.16 5.36
N SER A 647 -13.04 -8.17 4.41
CA SER A 647 -13.34 -9.33 3.57
C SER A 647 -12.18 -9.71 2.64
N VAL A 648 -11.44 -8.75 2.09
CA VAL A 648 -10.22 -9.00 1.31
C VAL A 648 -9.15 -9.64 2.20
N ALA A 649 -8.93 -9.13 3.41
CA ALA A 649 -7.98 -9.70 4.37
C ALA A 649 -8.38 -11.13 4.78
N VAL A 650 -9.66 -11.37 5.08
CA VAL A 650 -10.21 -12.69 5.39
C VAL A 650 -10.06 -13.64 4.20
N CYS A 651 -10.33 -13.19 2.98
CA CYS A 651 -10.12 -13.96 1.76
C CYS A 651 -8.64 -14.32 1.56
N ALA A 652 -7.70 -13.43 1.91
CA ALA A 652 -6.26 -13.72 1.85
C ALA A 652 -5.88 -14.83 2.84
N VAL A 653 -6.43 -14.78 4.07
CA VAL A 653 -6.28 -15.84 5.07
C VAL A 653 -6.86 -17.16 4.57
N TYR A 654 -8.07 -17.16 4.01
CA TYR A 654 -8.71 -18.35 3.45
C TYR A 654 -7.93 -18.92 2.26
N ALA A 655 -7.46 -18.06 1.35
CA ALA A 655 -6.63 -18.44 0.21
C ALA A 655 -5.38 -19.21 0.68
N TYR A 656 -4.73 -18.74 1.74
CA TYR A 656 -3.55 -19.40 2.31
C TYR A 656 -3.90 -20.69 3.05
N LEU A 657 -4.85 -20.64 4.00
CA LEU A 657 -5.18 -21.77 4.87
C LEU A 657 -5.81 -22.95 4.14
N GLU A 658 -6.61 -22.67 3.11
CA GLU A 658 -7.32 -23.67 2.30
C GLU A 658 -6.61 -23.96 0.98
N LYS A 659 -5.49 -23.28 0.69
CA LYS A 659 -4.81 -23.31 -0.60
C LYS A 659 -5.75 -22.98 -1.77
N ASN A 660 -6.73 -22.11 -1.52
CA ASN A 660 -7.75 -21.76 -2.50
C ASN A 660 -7.20 -20.71 -3.48
N LYS A 661 -6.71 -21.20 -4.62
CA LYS A 661 -6.14 -20.37 -5.70
C LYS A 661 -7.14 -19.36 -6.29
N LYS A 662 -8.45 -19.61 -6.19
CA LYS A 662 -9.51 -18.71 -6.70
C LYS A 662 -9.63 -17.46 -5.82
N LEU A 663 -9.58 -17.64 -4.49
CA LEU A 663 -9.51 -16.52 -3.54
C LEU A 663 -8.20 -15.75 -3.69
N GLY A 664 -7.09 -16.48 -3.88
CA GLY A 664 -5.80 -15.86 -4.18
C GLY A 664 -5.85 -14.96 -5.42
N LEU A 665 -6.59 -15.36 -6.47
CA LEU A 665 -6.82 -14.53 -7.65
C LEU A 665 -7.61 -13.26 -7.32
N VAL A 666 -8.71 -13.36 -6.55
CA VAL A 666 -9.51 -12.19 -6.18
C VAL A 666 -8.69 -11.17 -5.38
N VAL A 667 -7.93 -11.64 -4.39
CA VAL A 667 -7.03 -10.79 -3.59
C VAL A 667 -5.93 -10.18 -4.46
N PHE A 668 -5.32 -10.98 -5.35
CA PHE A 668 -4.31 -10.49 -6.28
C PHE A 668 -4.87 -9.41 -7.21
N SER A 669 -6.03 -9.63 -7.83
CA SER A 669 -6.67 -8.65 -8.71
C SER A 669 -7.00 -7.35 -8.00
N TYR A 670 -7.52 -7.42 -6.76
CA TYR A 670 -7.73 -6.22 -5.93
C TYR A 670 -6.42 -5.44 -5.72
N LEU A 671 -5.33 -6.13 -5.35
CA LEU A 671 -4.03 -5.51 -5.08
C LEU A 671 -3.37 -4.93 -6.34
N VAL A 672 -3.51 -5.61 -7.49
CA VAL A 672 -2.93 -5.13 -8.77
C VAL A 672 -3.54 -3.82 -9.22
N PHE A 673 -4.83 -3.59 -8.98
CA PHE A 673 -5.45 -2.30 -9.29
C PHE A 673 -5.20 -1.22 -8.23
N PHE A 674 -4.70 -1.60 -7.05
CA PHE A 674 -4.52 -0.69 -5.92
C PHE A 674 -3.05 -0.29 -5.68
N VAL A 675 -2.19 -1.27 -5.43
CA VAL A 675 -0.82 -1.07 -4.96
C VAL A 675 0.06 -0.26 -5.91
N PRO A 676 -0.04 -0.37 -7.25
CA PRO A 676 0.85 0.37 -8.14
C PRO A 676 0.74 1.89 -8.03
N TRP A 677 -0.39 2.40 -7.56
CA TRP A 677 -0.56 3.84 -7.29
C TRP A 677 0.41 4.36 -6.22
N ALA A 678 0.97 3.49 -5.37
CA ALA A 678 2.04 3.85 -4.43
C ALA A 678 3.30 4.39 -5.11
N ALA A 679 3.54 4.03 -6.38
CA ALA A 679 4.68 4.47 -7.17
C ALA A 679 4.34 5.61 -8.13
N SER A 680 3.13 6.18 -8.08
CA SER A 680 2.74 7.24 -8.99
C SER A 680 3.50 8.55 -8.68
N PRO A 681 4.12 9.21 -9.68
CA PRO A 681 4.88 10.44 -9.47
C PRO A 681 4.00 11.70 -9.43
N ARG A 682 2.69 11.58 -9.71
CA ARG A 682 1.77 12.71 -9.89
C ARG A 682 0.69 12.76 -8.81
N ILE A 683 -0.05 13.88 -8.78
CA ILE A 683 -1.25 13.97 -7.95
C ILE A 683 -2.28 12.90 -8.34
N MET A 684 -2.94 12.35 -7.33
CA MET A 684 -3.93 11.30 -7.48
C MET A 684 -5.20 11.65 -6.70
N PHE A 685 -6.23 10.88 -6.99
CA PHE A 685 -7.60 11.09 -6.51
C PHE A 685 -8.26 9.73 -6.24
N LEU A 686 -9.24 9.69 -5.34
CA LEU A 686 -9.96 8.48 -4.94
C LEU A 686 -10.54 7.67 -6.12
N TYR A 687 -10.95 8.31 -7.22
CA TYR A 687 -11.51 7.59 -8.37
C TYR A 687 -10.53 6.61 -9.03
N HIS A 688 -9.21 6.77 -8.86
CA HIS A 688 -8.20 5.81 -9.33
C HIS A 688 -8.33 4.43 -8.66
N TYR A 689 -8.99 4.36 -7.50
CA TYR A 689 -9.27 3.14 -6.76
C TYR A 689 -10.46 2.34 -7.31
N LEU A 690 -11.27 2.92 -8.19
CA LEU A 690 -12.50 2.31 -8.73
C LEU A 690 -12.29 0.87 -9.26
N PRO A 691 -11.23 0.54 -10.03
CA PRO A 691 -11.03 -0.82 -10.54
C PRO A 691 -10.78 -1.89 -9.47
N SER A 692 -10.42 -1.51 -8.24
CA SER A 692 -10.29 -2.44 -7.11
C SER A 692 -11.64 -2.82 -6.49
N ILE A 693 -12.67 -1.97 -6.60
CA ILE A 693 -13.97 -2.14 -5.93
C ILE A 693 -14.73 -3.40 -6.37
N PRO A 694 -14.77 -3.81 -7.66
CA PRO A 694 -15.34 -5.09 -8.08
C PRO A 694 -14.79 -6.29 -7.31
N PHE A 695 -13.48 -6.34 -7.09
CA PHE A 695 -12.83 -7.47 -6.42
C PHE A 695 -13.03 -7.43 -4.90
N LEU A 696 -13.17 -6.22 -4.33
CA LEU A 696 -13.62 -6.02 -2.95
C LEU A 696 -15.07 -6.51 -2.75
N ALA A 697 -15.97 -6.21 -3.69
CA ALA A 697 -17.35 -6.70 -3.67
C ALA A 697 -17.42 -8.23 -3.84
N ILE A 698 -16.57 -8.81 -4.70
CA ILE A 698 -16.45 -10.27 -4.88
C ILE A 698 -15.92 -10.95 -3.60
N ALA A 699 -14.91 -10.37 -2.95
CA ALA A 699 -14.41 -10.88 -1.66
C ALA A 699 -15.50 -10.84 -0.59
N THR A 700 -16.25 -9.75 -0.52
CA THR A 700 -17.40 -9.59 0.39
C THR A 700 -18.48 -10.63 0.11
N GLY A 701 -18.84 -10.84 -1.16
CA GLY A 701 -19.81 -11.84 -1.57
C GLY A 701 -19.40 -13.26 -1.16
N TYR A 702 -18.12 -13.60 -1.27
CA TYR A 702 -17.61 -14.89 -0.79
C TYR A 702 -17.69 -15.03 0.73
N VAL A 703 -17.28 -14.02 1.49
CA VAL A 703 -17.31 -14.04 2.97
C VAL A 703 -18.75 -14.15 3.49
N LEU A 704 -19.69 -13.40 2.91
CA LEU A 704 -21.11 -13.46 3.25
C LEU A 704 -21.73 -14.80 2.84
N ARG A 705 -21.38 -15.33 1.65
CA ARG A 705 -21.83 -16.65 1.21
C ARG A 705 -21.44 -17.76 2.21
N ARG A 706 -20.25 -17.65 2.79
CA ARG A 706 -19.75 -18.59 3.80
C ARG A 706 -20.41 -18.41 5.17
N ASN A 707 -20.89 -17.20 5.45
CA ASN A 707 -21.54 -16.82 6.71
C ASN A 707 -22.95 -16.28 6.44
N PRO A 708 -23.90 -17.11 5.95
CA PRO A 708 -25.17 -16.64 5.42
C PRO A 708 -26.04 -15.89 6.44
N LYS A 709 -25.84 -16.13 7.75
CA LYS A 709 -26.50 -15.39 8.83
C LYS A 709 -26.23 -13.88 8.79
N LEU A 710 -25.09 -13.47 8.24
CA LEU A 710 -24.70 -12.06 8.14
C LEU A 710 -25.30 -11.37 6.92
N ILE A 711 -25.82 -12.10 5.93
CA ILE A 711 -26.29 -11.54 4.66
C ILE A 711 -27.38 -10.49 4.89
N PHE A 712 -28.40 -10.82 5.68
CA PHE A 712 -29.51 -9.91 5.95
C PHE A 712 -29.03 -8.64 6.65
N THR A 713 -28.31 -8.79 7.77
CA THR A 713 -27.78 -7.65 8.54
C THR A 713 -26.87 -6.77 7.70
N TYR A 714 -26.00 -7.38 6.90
CA TYR A 714 -25.11 -6.66 6.00
C TYR A 714 -25.91 -5.80 5.00
N PHE A 715 -26.86 -6.39 4.28
CA PHE A 715 -27.63 -5.65 3.28
C PHE A 715 -28.58 -4.63 3.90
N LEU A 716 -29.12 -4.88 5.09
CA LEU A 716 -29.91 -3.89 5.81
C LEU A 716 -29.08 -2.64 6.10
N ILE A 717 -27.87 -2.80 6.67
CA ILE A 717 -26.98 -1.67 6.97
C ILE A 717 -26.54 -0.96 5.68
N VAL A 718 -26.09 -1.71 4.67
CA VAL A 718 -25.64 -1.13 3.39
C VAL A 718 -26.76 -0.36 2.71
N LEU A 719 -28.00 -0.87 2.72
CA LEU A 719 -29.15 -0.23 2.11
C LEU A 719 -29.56 1.04 2.86
N LEU A 720 -29.57 1.02 4.20
CA LEU A 720 -29.80 2.22 5.01
C LEU A 720 -28.75 3.29 4.72
N MET A 721 -27.46 2.91 4.65
CA MET A 721 -26.37 3.81 4.29
C MET A 721 -26.49 4.33 2.87
N PHE A 722 -26.94 3.48 1.93
CA PHE A 722 -27.18 3.88 0.57
C PHE A 722 -28.22 5.00 0.51
N PHE A 723 -29.39 4.81 1.12
CA PHE A 723 -30.42 5.85 1.13
C PHE A 723 -30.00 7.12 1.86
N TYR A 724 -29.24 6.99 2.95
CA TYR A 724 -28.69 8.13 3.69
C TYR A 724 -27.74 8.98 2.84
N PHE A 725 -26.78 8.36 2.14
CA PHE A 725 -25.79 9.07 1.31
C PHE A 725 -26.23 9.34 -0.13
N TYR A 726 -27.31 8.71 -0.62
CA TYR A 726 -27.77 8.83 -2.01
C TYR A 726 -27.98 10.29 -2.47
N PRO A 727 -28.59 11.19 -1.66
CA PRO A 727 -28.70 12.60 -2.02
C PRO A 727 -27.34 13.25 -2.30
N HIS A 728 -26.33 12.92 -1.49
CA HIS A 728 -24.96 13.43 -1.58
C HIS A 728 -24.15 12.83 -2.74
N TRP A 729 -24.53 11.65 -3.23
CA TRP A 729 -23.94 11.02 -4.41
C TRP A 729 -24.57 11.48 -5.72
N THR A 730 -25.82 11.93 -5.67
CA THR A 730 -26.60 12.26 -6.89
C THR A 730 -26.90 13.73 -7.06
N GLY A 731 -26.51 14.58 -6.09
CA GLY A 731 -26.76 16.02 -6.16
C GLY A 731 -28.24 16.36 -5.99
N LEU A 732 -28.93 15.68 -5.08
CA LEU A 732 -30.27 16.07 -4.68
C LEU A 732 -30.18 17.23 -3.68
N LYS A 733 -31.14 18.15 -3.75
CA LYS A 733 -31.26 19.25 -2.79
C LYS A 733 -31.64 18.70 -1.42
N ILE A 734 -30.88 19.06 -0.40
CA ILE A 734 -31.07 18.63 0.98
C ILE A 734 -30.93 19.81 1.95
N PRO A 735 -31.52 19.74 3.15
CA PRO A 735 -31.30 20.73 4.20
C PRO A 735 -29.86 20.75 4.69
N LEU A 736 -29.37 21.92 5.13
CA LEU A 736 -28.02 22.07 5.70
C LEU A 736 -27.71 21.17 6.90
N TRP A 737 -28.71 20.76 7.69
CA TRP A 737 -28.48 19.87 8.82
C TRP A 737 -28.09 18.46 8.36
N LEU A 738 -28.70 17.97 7.28
CA LEU A 738 -28.43 16.64 6.73
C LEU A 738 -27.09 16.62 5.98
N ASP A 739 -26.78 17.70 5.28
CA ASP A 739 -25.47 17.89 4.68
C ASP A 739 -24.34 17.81 5.72
N ARG A 740 -24.48 18.54 6.83
CA ARG A 740 -23.50 18.52 7.93
C ARG A 740 -23.33 17.14 8.57
N SER A 741 -24.38 16.30 8.56
CA SER A 741 -24.31 14.97 9.16
C SER A 741 -23.55 13.95 8.29
N TYR A 742 -23.25 14.25 7.04
CA TYR A 742 -22.47 13.36 6.18
C TYR A 742 -20.99 13.31 6.53
N TYR A 743 -20.45 14.32 7.21
CA TYR A 743 -19.02 14.43 7.52
C TYR A 743 -18.61 13.66 8.78
N TRP A 744 -18.59 12.33 8.69
CA TRP A 744 -18.25 11.46 9.84
C TRP A 744 -16.78 11.56 10.26
N ILE A 745 -15.90 11.84 9.30
CA ILE A 745 -14.47 12.08 9.52
C ILE A 745 -14.21 13.54 9.15
N ALA A 746 -13.44 14.26 9.96
CA ALA A 746 -13.16 15.68 9.74
C ALA A 746 -12.57 15.98 8.35
N SER A 747 -11.80 15.04 7.78
CA SER A 747 -11.20 15.13 6.45
C SER A 747 -12.18 14.92 5.28
N TRP A 748 -13.46 14.64 5.54
CA TRP A 748 -14.50 14.55 4.51
C TRP A 748 -15.07 15.91 4.13
N ARG A 749 -14.76 16.96 4.91
CA ARG A 749 -15.24 18.31 4.68
C ARG A 749 -14.42 19.04 3.62
#